data_AF-A0A2M7P153-F1
#
_entry.id   AF-A0A2M7P153-F1
#
_cell.length_a   1.000
_cell.length_b   1.000
_cell.length_c   1.000
_cell.angle_alpha   90.00
_cell.angle_beta   90.00
_cell.angle_gamma   90.00
#
_symmetry.space_group_name_H-M   'P 1'
#
loop_
_entity.id
_entity.type
_entity.pdbx_description
1 polymer ?
#
loop_
_entity_poly.entity_id
_entity_poly.type
_entity_poly.pdbx_seq_one_letter_code
_entity_poly.pdbx_strand_id
1 'polypeptide(L)'
;MKAVIMAGGFGTRMRPLTCNIPKPMVPVANKPIMEHIVRLLNAHNITEIVAILYYQPEIIQDYFDNGKRFGVHIEYVTAVEDLGTAGSVRNAAEYLDEPFIIISGDVLTDFNLSNIINFHQEKNALATITLTRVKNPLQYGIVIVSPEGRVERFLEKPGWGEVFSDTVNTGIYVLEPETFKHIPENKEFDFAKNLFPNLLKEEGALCGYIASGYWRDIGNLEEYRLAHYDILSGKVSIDINGMKKDKTLWVGKGTELSDNVYLEHGVIIGSDCRIGEGAKLVNTVIGDNCIVEGNSRITNSVIWDGTFISLGCELNENVVASNVTVGRNAILKEGALISDGCNIGENSVLRANVKVWPFKQVEAGATLSSSLIWGEKWGRALFGTNGVVGLANMEITPEFVAKLGAACGASYSPNTTVITSRDSHKVSRMINRALISGILSVGTNVWDLGALPMPVARYQAGTLGDQGGIHVRRASNDPRMLDIKFFNATGLDIPISKERGIEQLFFREDFRRAKIEETGVLSFPYRVMECYREGFLSAIDRPNLKKNFKVVIDYCFGSAATIFPSILGEFGWDVISLNAYLDNTKFISNPAKMNQSLKQLSNIVQTLGADIGFLLDQEAERVSLVDEKGQILSPEIAFAVVCQMVAQISPLATVGTPINTTRIIDQMLPGRVKRTKTTSRGICEEKEPFLVGDGNGGFIFPKFRQIFDGMFAVVKILELLSKTDKRLGDIVAGIPPFFVSHRTVYCSWEMKGTMMRQLIEKTTDKPVELIDGVKIYHGQDWILLLPDQNEASFHLYAESSSMERAEALIDEYVGRIKQ
;
A
#
# COMPACT_ATOMS: atom_id res chain seq x y z
N MET A 1 -2.01 -42.67 -28.08
CA MET A 1 -1.87 -41.21 -28.19
C MET A 1 -1.97 -40.60 -26.81
N LYS A 2 -0.93 -39.83 -26.44
CA LYS A 2 -0.85 -39.07 -25.18
C LYS A 2 -1.35 -37.65 -25.37
N ALA A 3 -1.66 -36.98 -24.27
CA ALA A 3 -1.95 -35.54 -24.24
C ALA A 3 -0.92 -34.78 -23.39
N VAL A 4 -0.68 -33.53 -23.76
CA VAL A 4 0.09 -32.57 -22.99
C VAL A 4 -0.82 -31.41 -22.62
N ILE A 5 -0.95 -31.12 -21.33
CA ILE A 5 -1.66 -29.92 -20.85
C ILE A 5 -0.63 -28.88 -20.42
N MET A 6 -0.63 -27.72 -21.08
CA MET A 6 0.23 -26.60 -20.72
C MET A 6 -0.41 -25.78 -19.60
N ALA A 7 0.00 -26.01 -18.36
CA ALA A 7 -0.61 -25.43 -17.16
C ALA A 7 0.31 -24.43 -16.42
N GLY A 8 1.39 -23.96 -17.06
CA GLY A 8 2.44 -23.15 -16.41
C GLY A 8 2.24 -21.62 -16.37
N GLY A 9 1.13 -21.08 -16.89
CA GLY A 9 0.97 -19.62 -17.02
C GLY A 9 0.71 -18.87 -15.69
N PHE A 10 1.41 -17.75 -15.45
CA PHE A 10 1.23 -16.88 -14.27
C PHE A 10 -0.16 -16.24 -14.13
N GLY A 11 -0.98 -16.25 -15.18
CA GLY A 11 -2.35 -15.71 -15.15
C GLY A 11 -2.47 -14.21 -14.81
N THR A 12 -1.43 -13.40 -15.04
CA THR A 12 -1.35 -12.00 -14.56
C THR A 12 -2.51 -11.11 -15.01
N ARG A 13 -3.07 -11.35 -16.21
CA ARG A 13 -4.22 -10.62 -16.76
C ARG A 13 -5.54 -10.89 -16.03
N MET A 14 -5.63 -11.98 -15.27
CA MET A 14 -6.81 -12.31 -14.45
C MET A 14 -6.69 -11.88 -12.99
N ARG A 15 -5.59 -11.21 -12.62
CA ARG A 15 -5.43 -10.70 -11.26
C ARG A 15 -6.54 -9.68 -10.93
N PRO A 16 -7.07 -9.71 -9.69
CA PRO A 16 -6.53 -10.46 -8.54
C PRO A 16 -7.00 -11.93 -8.35
N LEU A 17 -7.80 -12.52 -9.24
CA LEU A 17 -8.32 -13.89 -9.05
C LEU A 17 -7.22 -14.97 -9.04
N THR A 18 -6.16 -14.75 -9.80
CA THR A 18 -5.02 -15.68 -9.95
C THR A 18 -3.86 -15.33 -9.02
N CYS A 19 -4.11 -14.60 -7.94
CA CYS A 19 -3.08 -14.33 -6.92
C CYS A 19 -2.79 -15.58 -6.09
N ASN A 20 -3.82 -16.30 -5.66
CA ASN A 20 -3.72 -17.44 -4.75
C ASN A 20 -3.93 -18.80 -5.41
N ILE A 21 -4.38 -18.82 -6.67
CA ILE A 21 -4.60 -20.04 -7.44
C ILE A 21 -3.99 -19.91 -8.84
N PRO A 22 -3.44 -21.00 -9.40
CA PRO A 22 -2.95 -20.99 -10.77
C PRO A 22 -4.12 -20.90 -11.75
N LYS A 23 -3.89 -20.28 -12.91
CA LYS A 23 -4.94 -20.02 -13.91
C LYS A 23 -5.77 -21.26 -14.29
N PRO A 24 -5.18 -22.45 -14.51
CA PRO A 24 -5.94 -23.65 -14.86
C PRO A 24 -6.90 -24.12 -13.75
N MET A 25 -6.70 -23.65 -12.52
CA MET A 25 -7.52 -23.98 -11.35
C MET A 25 -8.66 -22.99 -11.10
N VAL A 26 -8.75 -21.90 -11.87
CA VAL A 26 -9.84 -20.95 -11.75
C VAL A 26 -11.16 -21.66 -12.10
N PRO A 27 -12.20 -21.58 -11.26
CA PRO A 27 -13.42 -22.36 -11.45
C PRO A 27 -14.27 -21.78 -12.58
N VAL A 28 -14.75 -22.66 -13.46
CA VAL A 28 -15.73 -22.40 -14.51
C VAL A 28 -16.88 -23.36 -14.32
N ALA A 29 -18.09 -22.84 -14.06
CA ALA A 29 -19.25 -23.65 -13.66
C ALA A 29 -18.93 -24.63 -12.51
N ASN A 30 -18.28 -24.12 -11.47
CA ASN A 30 -17.86 -24.83 -10.24
C ASN A 30 -16.86 -25.98 -10.46
N LYS A 31 -16.11 -25.98 -11.57
CA LYS A 31 -14.99 -26.91 -11.82
C LYS A 31 -13.77 -26.16 -12.36
N PRO A 32 -12.54 -26.51 -11.98
CA PRO A 32 -11.33 -25.97 -12.60
C PRO A 32 -11.38 -26.01 -14.14
N ILE A 33 -10.84 -24.98 -14.82
CA ILE A 33 -10.70 -24.98 -16.29
C ILE A 33 -10.00 -26.26 -16.77
N MET A 34 -8.93 -26.65 -16.09
CA MET A 34 -8.18 -27.87 -16.40
C MET A 34 -9.01 -29.14 -16.26
N GLU A 35 -10.01 -29.18 -15.38
CA GLU A 35 -10.86 -30.36 -15.23
C GLU A 35 -11.74 -30.56 -16.47
N HIS A 36 -12.25 -29.47 -17.05
CA HIS A 36 -13.00 -29.53 -18.31
C HIS A 36 -12.14 -30.13 -19.44
N ILE A 37 -10.86 -29.76 -19.49
CA ILE A 37 -9.90 -30.30 -20.47
C ILE A 37 -9.65 -31.80 -20.22
N VAL A 38 -9.38 -32.19 -18.97
CA VAL A 38 -9.15 -33.60 -18.60
C VAL A 38 -10.36 -34.48 -18.95
N ARG A 39 -11.57 -33.98 -18.68
CA ARG A 39 -12.81 -34.68 -19.04
C ARG A 39 -13.02 -34.77 -20.55
N LEU A 40 -12.71 -33.71 -21.29
CA LEU A 40 -12.77 -33.72 -22.75
C LEU A 40 -11.81 -34.75 -23.36
N LEU A 41 -10.57 -34.81 -22.86
CA LEU A 41 -9.57 -35.81 -23.26
C LEU A 41 -10.08 -37.23 -23.01
N ASN A 42 -10.58 -37.49 -21.80
CA ASN A 42 -11.15 -38.80 -21.44
C ASN A 42 -12.35 -39.17 -22.33
N ALA A 43 -13.24 -38.22 -22.65
CA ALA A 43 -14.39 -38.45 -23.53
C ALA A 43 -13.98 -38.86 -24.96
N HIS A 44 -12.75 -38.52 -25.38
CA HIS A 44 -12.14 -38.91 -26.65
C HIS A 44 -11.15 -40.08 -26.52
N ASN A 45 -11.18 -40.82 -25.40
CA ASN A 45 -10.31 -41.97 -25.09
C ASN A 45 -8.81 -41.63 -25.02
N ILE A 46 -8.46 -40.40 -24.61
CA ILE A 46 -7.08 -39.99 -24.38
C ILE A 46 -6.86 -39.98 -22.87
N THR A 47 -6.28 -41.07 -22.36
CA THR A 47 -6.19 -41.35 -20.92
C THR A 47 -4.81 -41.13 -20.33
N GLU A 48 -3.77 -40.95 -21.14
CA GLU A 48 -2.39 -40.68 -20.69
C GLU A 48 -2.07 -39.20 -20.88
N ILE A 49 -1.89 -38.47 -19.78
CA ILE A 49 -1.74 -37.01 -19.78
C ILE A 49 -0.41 -36.63 -19.13
N VAL A 50 0.34 -35.72 -19.76
CA VAL A 50 1.51 -35.05 -19.19
C VAL A 50 1.15 -33.59 -18.93
N ALA A 51 1.07 -33.20 -17.67
CA ALA A 51 0.77 -31.83 -17.26
C ALA A 51 2.08 -31.07 -16.99
N ILE A 52 2.31 -30.01 -17.77
CA ILE A 52 3.50 -29.15 -17.61
C ILE A 52 3.16 -28.02 -16.66
N LEU A 53 3.80 -28.03 -15.49
CA LEU A 53 3.54 -27.11 -14.39
C LEU A 53 4.69 -26.12 -14.20
N TYR A 54 4.39 -24.95 -13.65
CA TYR A 54 5.39 -23.94 -13.30
C TYR A 54 4.97 -23.09 -12.10
N TYR A 55 3.84 -22.39 -12.19
CA TYR A 55 3.33 -21.55 -11.09
C TYR A 55 2.40 -22.35 -10.17
N GLN A 56 2.74 -22.43 -8.87
CA GLN A 56 1.97 -23.13 -7.82
C GLN A 56 1.57 -24.58 -8.21
N PRO A 57 2.54 -25.44 -8.61
CA PRO A 57 2.26 -26.81 -9.06
C PRO A 57 1.52 -27.66 -8.02
N GLU A 58 1.75 -27.40 -6.74
CA GLU A 58 1.15 -28.12 -5.61
C GLU A 58 -0.39 -28.09 -5.64
N ILE A 59 -1.00 -26.96 -6.01
CA ILE A 59 -2.46 -26.82 -6.05
C ILE A 59 -3.08 -27.73 -7.12
N ILE A 60 -2.41 -27.85 -8.27
CA ILE A 60 -2.86 -28.72 -9.37
C ILE A 60 -2.67 -30.19 -8.98
N GLN A 61 -1.50 -30.53 -8.43
CA GLN A 61 -1.19 -31.90 -7.99
C GLN A 61 -2.13 -32.39 -6.89
N ASP A 62 -2.44 -31.56 -5.91
CA ASP A 62 -3.36 -31.91 -4.81
C ASP A 62 -4.78 -32.16 -5.31
N TYR A 63 -5.24 -31.39 -6.30
CA TYR A 63 -6.58 -31.54 -6.86
C TYR A 63 -6.72 -32.78 -7.76
N PHE A 64 -5.77 -32.95 -8.69
CA PHE A 64 -5.84 -33.99 -9.71
C PHE A 64 -5.26 -35.32 -9.25
N ASP A 65 -4.34 -35.33 -8.28
CA ASP A 65 -3.57 -36.50 -7.85
C ASP A 65 -2.98 -37.20 -9.08
N ASN A 66 -3.00 -38.53 -9.18
CA ASN A 66 -2.63 -39.26 -10.41
C ASN A 66 -3.70 -39.28 -11.52
N GLY A 67 -4.80 -38.52 -11.39
CA GLY A 67 -5.86 -38.45 -12.40
C GLY A 67 -6.90 -39.58 -12.34
N LYS A 68 -6.71 -40.62 -11.53
CA LYS A 68 -7.56 -41.82 -11.50
C LYS A 68 -9.04 -41.53 -11.27
N ARG A 69 -9.36 -40.49 -10.49
CA ARG A 69 -10.76 -40.06 -10.24
C ARG A 69 -11.49 -39.58 -11.49
N PHE A 70 -10.74 -39.20 -12.53
CA PHE A 70 -11.25 -38.71 -13.81
C PHE A 70 -11.17 -39.76 -14.93
N GLY A 71 -10.71 -40.98 -14.64
CA GLY A 71 -10.52 -42.05 -15.63
C GLY A 71 -9.25 -41.91 -16.48
N VAL A 72 -8.28 -41.11 -16.03
CA VAL A 72 -7.01 -40.85 -16.73
C VAL A 72 -5.82 -41.12 -15.80
N HIS A 73 -4.62 -41.15 -16.36
CA HIS A 73 -3.33 -41.13 -15.68
C HIS A 73 -2.64 -39.81 -15.99
N ILE A 74 -2.16 -39.11 -14.95
CA ILE A 74 -1.49 -37.80 -15.10
C ILE A 74 -0.07 -37.88 -14.56
N GLU A 75 0.91 -37.62 -15.42
CA GLU A 75 2.30 -37.36 -15.08
C GLU A 75 2.56 -35.85 -15.02
N TYR A 76 3.38 -35.41 -14.06
CA TYR A 76 3.66 -33.99 -13.84
C TYR A 76 5.11 -33.66 -14.17
N VAL A 77 5.31 -32.70 -15.08
CA VAL A 77 6.63 -32.18 -15.42
C VAL A 77 6.71 -30.73 -14.96
N THR A 78 7.60 -30.45 -14.01
CA THR A 78 7.77 -29.08 -13.49
C THR A 78 8.95 -28.39 -14.18
N ALA A 79 8.71 -27.23 -14.77
CA ALA A 79 9.79 -26.43 -15.36
C ALA A 79 10.55 -25.65 -14.27
N VAL A 80 11.88 -25.60 -14.37
CA VAL A 80 12.74 -24.83 -13.45
C VAL A 80 12.88 -23.36 -13.90
N GLU A 81 12.74 -23.12 -15.20
CA GLU A 81 12.86 -21.82 -15.85
C GLU A 81 11.76 -21.67 -16.93
N ASP A 82 11.42 -20.44 -17.31
CA ASP A 82 10.46 -20.19 -18.39
C ASP A 82 11.12 -20.46 -19.76
N LEU A 83 10.92 -21.68 -20.28
CA LEU A 83 11.49 -22.14 -21.55
C LEU A 83 10.61 -21.77 -22.76
N GLY A 84 9.60 -20.91 -22.60
CA GLY A 84 8.61 -20.65 -23.64
C GLY A 84 7.69 -21.86 -23.90
N THR A 85 6.68 -21.69 -24.77
CA THR A 85 5.62 -22.71 -24.94
C THR A 85 6.12 -24.03 -25.53
N ALA A 86 6.94 -23.99 -26.58
CA ALA A 86 7.47 -25.17 -27.24
C ALA A 86 8.66 -25.78 -26.46
N GLY A 87 9.52 -24.94 -25.87
CA GLY A 87 10.62 -25.40 -25.00
C GLY A 87 10.11 -26.11 -23.74
N SER A 88 8.99 -25.65 -23.18
CA SER A 88 8.34 -26.33 -22.05
C SER A 88 7.87 -27.74 -22.42
N VAL A 89 7.30 -27.93 -23.62
CA VAL A 89 6.88 -29.25 -24.11
C VAL A 89 8.07 -30.15 -24.41
N ARG A 90 9.18 -29.58 -24.91
CA ARG A 90 10.44 -30.33 -25.10
C ARG A 90 11.00 -30.89 -23.80
N ASN A 91 10.79 -30.22 -22.67
CA ASN A 91 11.20 -30.72 -21.35
C ASN A 91 10.46 -32.01 -20.94
N ALA A 92 9.30 -32.28 -21.53
CA ALA A 92 8.53 -33.51 -21.35
C ALA A 92 8.82 -34.57 -22.43
N ALA A 93 9.81 -34.38 -23.30
CA ALA A 93 10.03 -35.24 -24.47
C ALA A 93 10.27 -36.71 -24.13
N GLU A 94 10.81 -37.02 -22.95
CA GLU A 94 11.01 -38.41 -22.50
C GLU A 94 9.70 -39.19 -22.33
N TYR A 95 8.58 -38.49 -22.15
CA TYR A 95 7.25 -39.06 -22.02
C TYR A 95 6.50 -39.13 -23.36
N LEU A 96 7.04 -38.57 -24.46
CA LEU A 96 6.32 -38.29 -25.71
C LEU A 96 6.99 -39.02 -26.91
N ASP A 97 6.80 -40.34 -26.96
CA ASP A 97 7.39 -41.29 -27.91
C ASP A 97 6.47 -41.69 -29.08
N GLU A 98 5.22 -41.24 -29.06
CA GLU A 98 4.20 -41.42 -30.11
C GLU A 98 3.55 -40.06 -30.42
N PRO A 99 2.82 -39.89 -31.54
CA PRO A 99 2.09 -38.65 -31.80
C PRO A 99 1.18 -38.28 -30.63
N PHE A 100 1.17 -36.99 -30.28
CA PHE A 100 0.52 -36.49 -29.07
C PHE A 100 -0.24 -35.19 -29.34
N ILE A 101 -1.30 -34.96 -28.56
CA ILE A 101 -2.09 -33.74 -28.61
C ILE A 101 -1.65 -32.78 -27.50
N ILE A 102 -1.56 -31.49 -27.81
CA ILE A 102 -1.27 -30.43 -26.85
C ILE A 102 -2.52 -29.58 -26.69
N ILE A 103 -2.90 -29.26 -25.46
CA ILE A 103 -4.00 -28.35 -25.14
C ILE A 103 -3.52 -27.33 -24.10
N SER A 104 -3.79 -26.04 -24.35
CA SER A 104 -3.53 -24.99 -23.36
C SER A 104 -4.47 -25.12 -22.15
N GLY A 105 -3.93 -25.04 -20.93
CA GLY A 105 -4.66 -25.26 -19.67
C GLY A 105 -5.69 -24.18 -19.31
N ASP A 106 -5.90 -23.19 -20.18
CA ASP A 106 -6.78 -22.04 -20.00
C ASP A 106 -7.89 -21.93 -21.05
N VAL A 107 -8.08 -22.98 -21.86
CA VAL A 107 -9.10 -23.04 -22.91
C VAL A 107 -10.35 -23.75 -22.41
N LEU A 108 -11.52 -23.19 -22.73
CA LEU A 108 -12.80 -23.86 -22.64
C LEU A 108 -13.28 -24.22 -24.05
N THR A 109 -13.47 -25.52 -24.32
CA THR A 109 -13.88 -26.00 -25.64
C THR A 109 -14.67 -27.31 -25.56
N ASP A 110 -15.51 -27.55 -26.56
CA ASP A 110 -16.21 -28.83 -26.81
C ASP A 110 -15.87 -29.41 -28.20
N PHE A 111 -14.72 -29.02 -28.75
CA PHE A 111 -14.25 -29.56 -30.04
C PHE A 111 -14.13 -31.08 -30.00
N ASN A 112 -14.50 -31.70 -31.12
CA ASN A 112 -14.30 -33.13 -31.33
C ASN A 112 -12.81 -33.41 -31.59
N LEU A 113 -12.09 -33.84 -30.54
CA LEU A 113 -10.64 -34.08 -30.63
C LEU A 113 -10.30 -35.25 -31.56
N SER A 114 -11.16 -36.27 -31.64
CA SER A 114 -10.98 -37.42 -32.54
C SER A 114 -10.91 -37.00 -34.01
N ASN A 115 -11.73 -36.03 -34.43
CA ASN A 115 -11.69 -35.51 -35.81
C ASN A 115 -10.38 -34.79 -36.12
N ILE A 116 -9.84 -34.03 -35.15
CA ILE A 116 -8.57 -33.32 -35.29
C ILE A 116 -7.42 -34.31 -35.46
N ILE A 117 -7.43 -35.38 -34.65
CA ILE A 117 -6.43 -36.44 -34.67
C ILE A 117 -6.49 -37.23 -35.99
N ASN A 118 -7.69 -37.64 -36.41
CA ASN A 118 -7.87 -38.35 -37.67
C ASN A 118 -7.36 -37.51 -38.86
N PHE A 119 -7.67 -36.20 -38.87
CA PHE A 119 -7.16 -35.31 -39.90
C PHE A 119 -5.62 -35.23 -39.91
N HIS A 120 -4.97 -35.16 -38.74
CA HIS A 120 -3.52 -35.16 -38.66
C HIS A 120 -2.90 -36.44 -39.27
N GLN A 121 -3.47 -37.60 -38.93
CA GLN A 121 -3.05 -38.90 -39.47
C GLN A 121 -3.25 -38.99 -40.98
N GLU A 122 -4.37 -38.50 -41.51
CA GLU A 122 -4.64 -38.46 -42.96
C GLU A 122 -3.65 -37.59 -43.73
N LYS A 123 -3.19 -36.49 -43.13
CA LYS A 123 -2.27 -35.54 -43.78
C LYS A 123 -0.80 -35.93 -43.69
N ASN A 124 -0.43 -36.82 -42.76
CA ASN A 124 0.97 -37.20 -42.50
C ASN A 124 1.88 -35.96 -42.31
N ALA A 125 1.39 -34.95 -41.58
CA ALA A 125 2.14 -33.72 -41.30
C ALA A 125 2.97 -33.86 -40.01
N LEU A 126 4.06 -33.11 -39.86
CA LEU A 126 4.81 -33.06 -38.59
C LEU A 126 4.02 -32.37 -37.48
N ALA A 127 3.19 -31.38 -37.85
CA ALA A 127 2.36 -30.62 -36.93
C ALA A 127 1.01 -30.24 -37.56
N THR A 128 -0.07 -30.38 -36.79
CA THR A 128 -1.40 -29.85 -37.13
C THR A 128 -1.82 -28.80 -36.11
N ILE A 129 -2.14 -27.60 -36.57
CA ILE A 129 -2.72 -26.52 -35.76
C ILE A 129 -4.25 -26.64 -35.81
N THR A 130 -4.89 -26.67 -34.65
CA THR A 130 -6.34 -26.53 -34.57
C THR A 130 -6.71 -25.05 -34.68
N LEU A 131 -7.68 -24.75 -35.53
CA LEU A 131 -8.07 -23.40 -35.90
C LEU A 131 -9.56 -23.19 -35.63
N THR A 132 -9.96 -21.95 -35.40
CA THR A 132 -11.38 -21.56 -35.34
C THR A 132 -11.59 -20.17 -35.92
N ARG A 133 -12.83 -19.80 -36.24
CA ARG A 133 -13.16 -18.47 -36.77
C ARG A 133 -13.69 -17.56 -35.68
N VAL A 134 -13.12 -16.37 -35.57
CA VAL A 134 -13.52 -15.36 -34.56
C VAL A 134 -13.80 -14.01 -35.20
N LYS A 135 -14.67 -13.22 -34.56
CA LYS A 135 -14.99 -11.86 -35.04
C LYS A 135 -13.83 -10.88 -34.90
N ASN A 136 -13.00 -11.04 -33.87
CA ASN A 136 -11.84 -10.17 -33.60
C ASN A 136 -10.58 -11.03 -33.44
N PRO A 137 -9.68 -11.05 -34.44
CA PRO A 137 -8.51 -11.92 -34.43
C PRO A 137 -7.26 -11.31 -33.79
N LEU A 138 -7.27 -10.02 -33.39
CA LEU A 138 -6.05 -9.29 -32.99
C LEU A 138 -5.29 -9.89 -31.79
N GLN A 139 -5.99 -10.63 -30.92
CA GLN A 139 -5.38 -11.21 -29.72
C GLN A 139 -4.67 -12.54 -29.98
N TYR A 140 -4.76 -13.07 -31.21
CA TYR A 140 -4.37 -14.43 -31.56
C TYR A 140 -3.47 -14.48 -32.80
N GLY A 141 -2.87 -15.64 -33.05
CA GLY A 141 -2.20 -15.91 -34.33
C GLY A 141 -3.21 -16.19 -35.43
N ILE A 142 -3.11 -15.46 -36.55
CA ILE A 142 -3.97 -15.62 -37.72
C ILE A 142 -3.35 -16.55 -38.76
N VAL A 143 -4.19 -17.37 -39.37
CA VAL A 143 -3.75 -18.47 -40.24
C VAL A 143 -4.57 -18.49 -41.53
N ILE A 144 -3.88 -18.71 -42.66
CA ILE A 144 -4.50 -19.10 -43.93
C ILE A 144 -4.13 -20.56 -44.20
N VAL A 145 -5.15 -21.35 -44.55
CA VAL A 145 -5.01 -22.74 -44.94
C VAL A 145 -5.45 -22.94 -46.39
N SER A 146 -4.72 -23.74 -47.14
CA SER A 146 -5.10 -24.17 -48.49
C SER A 146 -6.32 -25.10 -48.45
N PRO A 147 -7.01 -25.34 -49.58
CA PRO A 147 -8.09 -26.33 -49.66
C PRO A 147 -7.68 -27.74 -49.23
N GLU A 148 -6.41 -28.09 -49.41
CA GLU A 148 -5.81 -29.37 -49.00
C GLU A 148 -5.44 -29.39 -47.51
N GLY A 149 -5.64 -28.29 -46.76
CA GLY A 149 -5.39 -28.20 -45.32
C GLY A 149 -3.94 -27.87 -44.94
N ARG A 150 -3.11 -27.41 -45.89
CA ARG A 150 -1.74 -26.96 -45.63
C ARG A 150 -1.76 -25.52 -45.11
N VAL A 151 -0.95 -25.17 -44.12
CA VAL A 151 -0.79 -23.77 -43.70
C VAL A 151 0.02 -23.02 -44.76
N GLU A 152 -0.55 -21.95 -45.34
CA GLU A 152 0.13 -21.10 -46.33
C GLU A 152 0.76 -19.88 -45.69
N ARG A 153 0.09 -19.33 -44.67
CA ARG A 153 0.53 -18.12 -43.98
C ARG A 153 0.13 -18.18 -42.51
N PHE A 154 1.07 -17.81 -41.65
CA PHE A 154 0.89 -17.71 -40.21
C PHE A 154 1.46 -16.38 -39.73
N LEU A 155 0.73 -15.65 -38.88
CA LEU A 155 1.21 -14.44 -38.24
C LEU A 155 0.67 -14.34 -36.82
N GLU A 156 1.55 -14.25 -35.83
CA GLU A 156 1.19 -14.13 -34.42
C GLU A 156 0.83 -12.68 -34.05
N LYS A 157 -0.35 -12.44 -33.47
CA LYS A 157 -0.82 -11.16 -32.91
C LYS A 157 -0.66 -9.95 -33.85
N PRO A 158 -1.43 -9.93 -34.97
CA PRO A 158 -1.33 -8.89 -35.98
C PRO A 158 -1.89 -7.55 -35.48
N GLY A 159 -1.36 -6.43 -35.97
CA GLY A 159 -2.08 -5.15 -35.98
C GLY A 159 -3.20 -5.16 -37.02
N TRP A 160 -4.17 -4.23 -36.93
CA TRP A 160 -5.29 -4.14 -37.90
C TRP A 160 -4.84 -4.05 -39.37
N GLY A 161 -3.71 -3.39 -39.65
CA GLY A 161 -3.14 -3.30 -41.00
C GLY A 161 -2.49 -4.60 -41.51
N GLU A 162 -2.31 -5.59 -40.63
CA GLU A 162 -1.67 -6.88 -40.93
C GLU A 162 -2.69 -8.03 -40.94
N VAL A 163 -3.95 -7.78 -40.56
CA VAL A 163 -5.00 -8.80 -40.52
C VAL A 163 -5.33 -9.28 -41.94
N PHE A 164 -5.13 -10.57 -42.19
CA PHE A 164 -5.43 -11.22 -43.48
C PHE A 164 -6.41 -12.40 -43.36
N SER A 165 -6.83 -12.76 -42.15
CA SER A 165 -7.72 -13.90 -41.88
C SER A 165 -8.49 -13.71 -40.57
N ASP A 166 -9.70 -14.26 -40.50
CA ASP A 166 -10.51 -14.39 -39.27
C ASP A 166 -10.29 -15.75 -38.57
N THR A 167 -9.47 -16.60 -39.17
CA THR A 167 -9.15 -17.94 -38.70
C THR A 167 -7.92 -17.88 -37.80
N VAL A 168 -8.10 -18.27 -36.54
CA VAL A 168 -7.11 -18.09 -35.46
C VAL A 168 -6.63 -19.41 -34.87
N ASN A 169 -5.39 -19.39 -34.38
CA ASN A 169 -4.80 -20.46 -33.58
C ASN A 169 -5.52 -20.60 -32.24
N THR A 170 -5.94 -21.82 -31.90
CA THR A 170 -6.70 -22.14 -30.68
C THR A 170 -5.83 -22.54 -29.49
N GLY A 171 -4.52 -22.72 -29.68
CA GLY A 171 -3.64 -23.29 -28.67
C GLY A 171 -3.76 -24.82 -28.53
N ILE A 172 -4.41 -25.48 -29.48
CA ILE A 172 -4.55 -26.94 -29.54
C ILE A 172 -3.80 -27.47 -30.76
N TYR A 173 -2.89 -28.42 -30.55
CA TYR A 173 -1.98 -28.93 -31.58
C TYR A 173 -1.91 -30.45 -31.56
N VAL A 174 -1.67 -31.08 -32.70
CA VAL A 174 -1.24 -32.49 -32.77
C VAL A 174 0.14 -32.52 -33.40
N LEU A 175 1.12 -33.09 -32.70
CA LEU A 175 2.52 -33.11 -33.11
C LEU A 175 3.07 -34.53 -33.17
N GLU A 176 3.97 -34.74 -34.10
CA GLU A 176 4.85 -35.90 -34.15
C GLU A 176 6.11 -35.68 -33.26
N PRO A 177 6.65 -36.70 -32.58
CA PRO A 177 7.88 -36.59 -31.78
C PRO A 177 9.07 -36.04 -32.57
N GLU A 178 9.11 -36.23 -33.89
CA GLU A 178 10.12 -35.69 -34.81
C GLU A 178 10.23 -34.17 -34.74
N THR A 179 9.15 -33.47 -34.36
CA THR A 179 9.15 -32.01 -34.20
C THR A 179 10.17 -31.54 -33.17
N PHE A 180 10.54 -32.37 -32.19
CA PHE A 180 11.56 -32.04 -31.21
C PHE A 180 12.94 -31.78 -31.80
N LYS A 181 13.26 -32.30 -33.01
CA LYS A 181 14.52 -32.00 -33.70
C LYS A 181 14.65 -30.51 -34.05
N HIS A 182 13.53 -29.80 -34.14
CA HIS A 182 13.48 -28.37 -34.42
C HIS A 182 13.43 -27.51 -33.15
N ILE A 183 13.32 -28.11 -31.96
CA ILE A 183 13.21 -27.41 -30.68
C ILE A 183 14.51 -27.62 -29.88
N PRO A 184 15.32 -26.56 -29.67
CA PRO A 184 16.56 -26.68 -28.92
C PRO A 184 16.30 -27.03 -27.45
N GLU A 185 17.17 -27.87 -26.87
CA GLU A 185 17.11 -28.20 -25.44
C GLU A 185 17.54 -27.02 -24.56
N ASN A 186 16.86 -26.86 -23.42
CA ASN A 186 17.17 -25.87 -22.38
C ASN A 186 17.27 -24.42 -22.89
N LYS A 187 16.42 -24.04 -23.84
CA LYS A 187 16.33 -22.67 -24.36
C LYS A 187 14.89 -22.22 -24.48
N GLU A 188 14.68 -20.91 -24.32
CA GLU A 188 13.40 -20.28 -24.62
C GLU A 188 13.03 -20.50 -26.09
N PHE A 189 11.89 -21.17 -26.32
CA PHE A 189 11.39 -21.47 -27.66
C PHE A 189 9.86 -21.53 -27.67
N ASP A 190 9.22 -20.87 -28.63
CA ASP A 190 7.76 -20.71 -28.70
C ASP A 190 7.16 -21.33 -29.98
N PHE A 191 5.95 -21.91 -29.86
CA PHE A 191 5.24 -22.51 -30.99
C PHE A 191 4.98 -21.51 -32.12
N ALA A 192 4.34 -20.38 -31.79
CA ALA A 192 3.89 -19.40 -32.76
C ALA A 192 5.04 -18.54 -33.31
N LYS A 193 6.03 -18.20 -32.47
CA LYS A 193 7.14 -17.34 -32.88
C LYS A 193 8.30 -18.10 -33.53
N ASN A 194 8.49 -19.39 -33.21
CA ASN A 194 9.66 -20.13 -33.64
C ASN A 194 9.31 -21.43 -34.39
N LEU A 195 8.59 -22.36 -33.77
CA LEU A 195 8.37 -23.69 -34.36
C LEU A 195 7.56 -23.64 -35.65
N PHE A 196 6.37 -23.03 -35.63
CA PHE A 196 5.50 -22.98 -36.81
C PHE A 196 6.12 -22.19 -37.97
N PRO A 197 6.74 -21.01 -37.77
CA PRO A 197 7.49 -20.35 -38.83
C PRO A 197 8.64 -21.17 -39.43
N ASN A 198 9.26 -22.06 -38.64
CA ASN A 198 10.29 -22.97 -39.14
C ASN A 198 9.69 -24.12 -39.96
N LEU A 199 8.64 -24.78 -39.44
CA LEU A 199 7.95 -25.86 -40.15
C LEU A 199 7.26 -25.38 -41.44
N LEU A 200 6.83 -24.11 -41.49
CA LEU A 200 6.24 -23.51 -42.70
C LEU A 200 7.22 -23.47 -43.89
N LYS A 201 8.54 -23.54 -43.63
CA LYS A 201 9.57 -23.58 -44.69
C LYS A 201 9.70 -24.97 -45.33
N GLU A 202 9.15 -26.00 -44.69
CA GLU A 202 9.18 -27.38 -45.15
C GLU A 202 7.81 -27.75 -45.73
N GLU A 203 7.78 -28.12 -47.01
CA GLU A 203 6.52 -28.35 -47.70
C GLU A 203 5.76 -29.55 -47.10
N GLY A 204 4.53 -29.31 -46.63
CA GLY A 204 3.68 -30.34 -46.03
C GLY A 204 3.93 -30.64 -44.56
N ALA A 205 4.92 -30.00 -43.92
CA ALA A 205 5.22 -30.23 -42.50
C ALA A 205 4.18 -29.64 -41.54
N LEU A 206 3.47 -28.57 -41.95
CA LEU A 206 2.49 -27.86 -41.13
C LEU A 206 1.10 -27.81 -41.78
N CYS A 207 0.12 -28.40 -41.11
CA CYS A 207 -1.29 -28.42 -41.51
C CYS A 207 -2.17 -27.64 -40.54
N GLY A 208 -3.35 -27.22 -40.99
CA GLY A 208 -4.33 -26.51 -40.18
C GLY A 208 -5.72 -27.13 -40.31
N TYR A 209 -6.38 -27.40 -39.19
CA TYR A 209 -7.72 -27.96 -39.13
C TYR A 209 -8.71 -26.95 -38.53
N ILE A 210 -9.67 -26.47 -39.32
CA ILE A 210 -10.70 -25.54 -38.84
C ILE A 210 -11.79 -26.34 -38.12
N ALA A 211 -11.75 -26.32 -36.79
CA ALA A 211 -12.67 -27.08 -35.95
C ALA A 211 -14.06 -26.42 -35.85
N SER A 212 -15.09 -27.26 -35.87
CA SER A 212 -16.46 -26.87 -35.55
C SER A 212 -16.75 -27.13 -34.07
N GLY A 213 -17.35 -26.16 -33.39
CA GLY A 213 -17.72 -26.25 -31.98
C GLY A 213 -17.46 -24.94 -31.26
N TYR A 214 -17.52 -24.97 -29.94
CA TYR A 214 -17.21 -23.85 -29.06
C TYR A 214 -15.73 -23.83 -28.69
N TRP A 215 -15.15 -22.64 -28.69
CA TRP A 215 -13.81 -22.40 -28.15
C TRP A 215 -13.73 -20.99 -27.57
N ARG A 216 -13.08 -20.86 -26.42
CA ARG A 216 -12.74 -19.59 -25.81
C ARG A 216 -11.44 -19.70 -25.01
N ASP A 217 -10.51 -18.79 -25.25
CA ASP A 217 -9.36 -18.54 -24.37
C ASP A 217 -9.82 -17.70 -23.18
N ILE A 218 -9.77 -18.27 -21.97
CA ILE A 218 -10.11 -17.57 -20.74
C ILE A 218 -8.88 -16.75 -20.32
N GLY A 219 -8.51 -15.77 -21.13
CA GLY A 219 -7.28 -14.96 -20.98
C GLY A 219 -7.35 -13.86 -19.93
N ASN A 220 -8.55 -13.35 -19.67
CA ASN A 220 -8.84 -12.17 -18.86
C ASN A 220 -10.23 -12.28 -18.20
N LEU A 221 -10.58 -11.31 -17.37
CA LEU A 221 -11.82 -11.31 -16.58
C LEU A 221 -13.10 -11.19 -17.42
N GLU A 222 -13.05 -10.48 -18.55
CA GLU A 222 -14.19 -10.35 -19.45
C GLU A 222 -14.48 -11.68 -20.13
N GLU A 223 -13.45 -12.33 -20.67
CA GLU A 223 -13.54 -13.66 -21.26
C GLU A 223 -14.03 -14.71 -20.25
N TYR A 224 -13.59 -14.60 -18.99
CA TYR A 224 -14.04 -15.46 -17.90
C TYR A 224 -15.55 -15.33 -17.62
N ARG A 225 -16.09 -14.11 -17.56
CA ARG A 225 -17.54 -13.89 -17.39
C ARG A 225 -18.32 -14.33 -18.61
N LEU A 226 -17.83 -14.02 -19.81
CA LEU A 226 -18.47 -14.43 -21.06
C LEU A 226 -18.52 -15.95 -21.21
N ALA A 227 -17.48 -16.67 -20.76
CA ALA A 227 -17.49 -18.14 -20.72
C ALA A 227 -18.65 -18.66 -19.85
N HIS A 228 -18.88 -18.08 -18.67
CA HIS A 228 -20.01 -18.44 -17.82
C HIS A 228 -21.36 -18.12 -18.48
N TYR A 229 -21.47 -16.96 -19.12
CA TYR A 229 -22.69 -16.61 -19.86
C TYR A 229 -22.98 -17.57 -21.01
N ASP A 230 -21.95 -17.98 -21.75
CA ASP A 230 -22.07 -18.93 -22.85
C ASP A 230 -22.43 -20.34 -22.34
N ILE A 231 -21.95 -20.74 -21.15
CA ILE A 231 -22.37 -21.96 -20.45
C ILE A 231 -23.85 -21.88 -20.06
N LEU A 232 -24.25 -20.80 -19.38
CA LEU A 232 -25.63 -20.62 -18.89
C LEU A 232 -26.65 -20.50 -20.03
N SER A 233 -26.22 -19.99 -21.19
CA SER A 233 -27.03 -19.94 -22.42
C SER A 233 -26.99 -21.22 -23.25
N GLY A 234 -26.19 -22.22 -22.86
CA GLY A 234 -26.12 -23.54 -23.51
C GLY A 234 -25.37 -23.55 -24.85
N LYS A 235 -24.47 -22.60 -25.08
CA LYS A 235 -23.65 -22.55 -26.32
C LYS A 235 -22.47 -23.52 -26.29
N VAL A 236 -22.10 -24.02 -25.12
CA VAL A 236 -21.01 -24.98 -24.92
C VAL A 236 -21.53 -26.23 -24.23
N SER A 237 -21.11 -27.39 -24.71
CA SER A 237 -21.46 -28.67 -24.12
C SER A 237 -20.42 -29.11 -23.09
N ILE A 238 -20.70 -28.85 -21.80
CA ILE A 238 -19.87 -29.31 -20.68
C ILE A 238 -20.66 -30.08 -19.63
N ASP A 239 -19.94 -30.86 -18.82
CA ASP A 239 -20.49 -31.55 -17.66
C ASP A 239 -20.56 -30.62 -16.44
N ILE A 240 -21.79 -30.33 -15.97
CA ILE A 240 -22.06 -29.43 -14.84
C ILE A 240 -22.48 -30.27 -13.63
N ASN A 241 -21.88 -30.00 -12.47
CA ASN A 241 -22.22 -30.69 -11.22
C ASN A 241 -23.64 -30.34 -10.76
N GLY A 242 -24.32 -31.32 -10.14
CA GLY A 242 -25.64 -31.15 -9.54
C GLY A 242 -26.79 -31.73 -10.38
N MET A 243 -27.97 -31.79 -9.77
CA MET A 243 -29.17 -32.28 -10.43
C MET A 243 -29.73 -31.17 -11.33
N LYS A 244 -29.87 -31.46 -12.62
CA LYS A 244 -30.56 -30.57 -13.56
C LYS A 244 -32.05 -30.57 -13.22
N LYS A 245 -32.56 -29.44 -12.73
CA LYS A 245 -33.97 -29.26 -12.33
C LYS A 245 -34.84 -28.70 -13.45
N ASP A 246 -34.25 -27.87 -14.31
CA ASP A 246 -34.89 -27.30 -15.50
C ASP A 246 -33.84 -27.15 -16.62
N LYS A 247 -34.23 -26.70 -17.82
CA LYS A 247 -33.35 -26.49 -18.98
C LYS A 247 -32.09 -25.70 -18.64
N THR A 248 -32.21 -24.75 -17.72
CA THR A 248 -31.15 -23.81 -17.37
C THR A 248 -30.85 -23.77 -15.86
N LEU A 249 -31.33 -24.73 -15.06
CA LEU A 249 -31.14 -24.77 -13.60
C LEU A 249 -30.44 -26.05 -13.14
N TRP A 250 -29.31 -25.89 -12.45
CA TRP A 250 -28.57 -26.95 -11.79
C TRP A 250 -28.44 -26.65 -10.30
N VAL A 251 -28.71 -27.66 -9.47
CA VAL A 251 -28.63 -27.54 -8.01
C VAL A 251 -27.81 -28.70 -7.44
N GLY A 252 -26.75 -28.36 -6.70
CA GLY A 252 -25.88 -29.31 -6.01
C GLY A 252 -26.58 -30.04 -4.87
N LYS A 253 -25.91 -31.08 -4.35
CA LYS A 253 -26.45 -31.91 -3.26
C LYS A 253 -26.42 -31.12 -1.95
N GLY A 254 -27.40 -31.31 -1.08
CA GLY A 254 -27.44 -30.66 0.24
C GLY A 254 -27.84 -29.18 0.21
N THR A 255 -28.09 -28.60 -0.96
CA THR A 255 -28.51 -27.21 -1.09
C THR A 255 -29.98 -26.99 -0.72
N GLU A 256 -30.21 -26.02 0.14
CA GLU A 256 -31.51 -25.61 0.66
C GLU A 256 -31.95 -24.30 -0.03
N LEU A 257 -33.11 -24.34 -0.69
CA LEU A 257 -33.75 -23.16 -1.27
C LEU A 257 -34.99 -22.85 -0.43
N SER A 258 -35.08 -21.64 0.13
CA SER A 258 -36.29 -21.17 0.80
C SER A 258 -37.45 -20.96 -0.17
N ASP A 259 -38.65 -20.75 0.37
CA ASP A 259 -39.81 -20.35 -0.42
C ASP A 259 -39.56 -19.00 -1.12
N ASN A 260 -40.19 -18.78 -2.27
CA ASN A 260 -40.13 -17.53 -3.03
C ASN A 260 -38.73 -17.10 -3.51
N VAL A 261 -37.81 -18.04 -3.76
CA VAL A 261 -36.55 -17.76 -4.47
C VAL A 261 -36.82 -17.61 -5.97
N TYR A 262 -36.37 -16.50 -6.57
CA TYR A 262 -36.55 -16.21 -7.99
C TYR A 262 -35.29 -16.61 -8.77
N LEU A 263 -35.41 -17.65 -9.60
CA LEU A 263 -34.32 -18.15 -10.44
C LEU A 263 -34.70 -17.92 -11.91
N GLU A 264 -33.94 -17.09 -12.62
CA GLU A 264 -34.24 -16.74 -14.01
C GLU A 264 -33.00 -16.89 -14.90
N HIS A 265 -33.21 -17.25 -16.17
CA HIS A 265 -32.17 -17.21 -17.21
C HIS A 265 -30.84 -17.88 -16.80
N GLY A 266 -30.77 -19.20 -16.62
CA GLY A 266 -29.48 -19.85 -16.33
C GLY A 266 -28.97 -19.64 -14.91
N VAL A 267 -29.13 -20.64 -14.04
CA VAL A 267 -28.54 -20.62 -12.69
C VAL A 267 -27.88 -21.95 -12.38
N ILE A 268 -26.64 -21.89 -11.88
CA ILE A 268 -25.92 -23.04 -11.34
C ILE A 268 -25.68 -22.76 -9.87
N ILE A 269 -26.13 -23.66 -8.99
CA ILE A 269 -25.91 -23.57 -7.55
C ILE A 269 -25.15 -24.81 -7.12
N GLY A 270 -24.03 -24.61 -6.42
CA GLY A 270 -23.19 -25.64 -5.86
C GLY A 270 -23.87 -26.48 -4.78
N SER A 271 -23.09 -27.34 -4.16
CA SER A 271 -23.52 -28.19 -3.05
C SER A 271 -23.52 -27.43 -1.72
N ASP A 272 -24.32 -27.89 -0.78
CA ASP A 272 -24.37 -27.42 0.61
C ASP A 272 -24.58 -25.89 0.73
N CYS A 273 -25.33 -25.30 -0.21
CA CYS A 273 -25.66 -23.88 -0.21
C CYS A 273 -26.98 -23.58 0.50
N ARG A 274 -27.15 -22.35 0.97
CA ARG A 274 -28.44 -21.86 1.51
C ARG A 274 -28.84 -20.58 0.81
N ILE A 275 -30.00 -20.60 0.15
CA ILE A 275 -30.56 -19.43 -0.54
C ILE A 275 -31.85 -19.01 0.18
N GLY A 276 -31.83 -17.82 0.77
CA GLY A 276 -32.90 -17.27 1.60
C GLY A 276 -34.08 -16.72 0.80
N GLU A 277 -35.21 -16.52 1.50
CA GLU A 277 -36.48 -16.07 0.93
C GLU A 277 -36.36 -14.74 0.16
N GLY A 278 -37.01 -14.66 -1.01
CA GLY A 278 -37.04 -13.47 -1.84
C GLY A 278 -35.73 -13.15 -2.58
N ALA A 279 -34.69 -13.97 -2.44
CA ALA A 279 -33.47 -13.80 -3.22
C ALA A 279 -33.75 -13.97 -4.72
N LYS A 280 -33.13 -13.14 -5.55
CA LYS A 280 -33.26 -13.16 -7.01
C LYS A 280 -31.91 -13.41 -7.68
N LEU A 281 -31.80 -14.55 -8.36
CA LEU A 281 -30.61 -14.98 -9.09
C LEU A 281 -30.90 -15.02 -10.59
N VAL A 282 -30.13 -14.29 -11.40
CA VAL A 282 -30.32 -14.22 -12.87
C VAL A 282 -28.99 -14.37 -13.60
N ASN A 283 -28.83 -15.36 -14.49
CA ASN A 283 -27.56 -15.68 -15.15
C ASN A 283 -26.39 -15.78 -14.15
N THR A 284 -26.57 -16.54 -13.08
CA THR A 284 -25.63 -16.55 -11.94
C THR A 284 -25.07 -17.95 -11.69
N VAL A 285 -23.79 -18.02 -11.36
CA VAL A 285 -23.15 -19.25 -10.86
C VAL A 285 -22.75 -19.03 -9.40
N ILE A 286 -23.16 -19.96 -8.54
CA ILE A 286 -22.86 -19.98 -7.11
C ILE A 286 -22.08 -21.27 -6.83
N GLY A 287 -20.89 -21.13 -6.25
CA GLY A 287 -20.01 -22.21 -5.80
C GLY A 287 -20.57 -23.00 -4.62
N ASP A 288 -19.78 -23.91 -4.09
CA ASP A 288 -20.17 -24.77 -2.98
C ASP A 288 -20.13 -24.02 -1.63
N ASN A 289 -20.91 -24.46 -0.64
CA ASN A 289 -20.91 -23.90 0.72
C ASN A 289 -21.23 -22.40 0.80
N CYS A 290 -21.98 -21.85 -0.16
CA CYS A 290 -22.35 -20.44 -0.15
C CYS A 290 -23.65 -20.20 0.63
N ILE A 291 -23.74 -19.04 1.27
CA ILE A 291 -24.98 -18.57 1.91
C ILE A 291 -25.37 -17.25 1.26
N VAL A 292 -26.57 -17.19 0.70
CA VAL A 292 -27.18 -15.97 0.17
C VAL A 292 -28.44 -15.70 0.98
N GLU A 293 -28.40 -14.68 1.82
CA GLU A 293 -29.56 -14.26 2.62
C GLU A 293 -30.62 -13.56 1.75
N GLY A 294 -31.83 -13.47 2.31
CA GLY A 294 -33.04 -13.04 1.60
C GLY A 294 -32.99 -11.64 1.00
N ASN A 295 -33.89 -11.38 0.06
CA ASN A 295 -34.03 -10.11 -0.66
C ASN A 295 -32.77 -9.60 -1.38
N SER A 296 -31.75 -10.44 -1.55
CA SER A 296 -30.55 -10.11 -2.31
C SER A 296 -30.78 -10.33 -3.81
N ARG A 297 -30.26 -9.44 -4.64
CA ARG A 297 -30.34 -9.52 -6.10
C ARG A 297 -28.95 -9.71 -6.70
N ILE A 298 -28.74 -10.86 -7.34
CA ILE A 298 -27.45 -11.22 -7.95
C ILE A 298 -27.69 -11.51 -9.43
N THR A 299 -27.14 -10.67 -10.30
CA THR A 299 -27.32 -10.76 -11.75
C THR A 299 -25.99 -10.85 -12.50
N ASN A 300 -25.92 -11.75 -13.49
CA ASN A 300 -24.77 -11.93 -14.38
C ASN A 300 -23.43 -12.14 -13.63
N SER A 301 -23.48 -12.76 -12.45
CA SER A 301 -22.35 -12.80 -11.51
C SER A 301 -21.88 -14.22 -11.25
N VAL A 302 -20.61 -14.36 -10.89
CA VAL A 302 -19.97 -15.63 -10.53
C VAL A 302 -19.48 -15.53 -9.10
N ILE A 303 -19.99 -16.40 -8.23
CA ILE A 303 -19.69 -16.45 -6.80
C ILE A 303 -18.96 -17.77 -6.52
N TRP A 304 -17.77 -17.72 -5.95
CA TRP A 304 -16.98 -18.90 -5.60
C TRP A 304 -17.30 -19.41 -4.21
N ASP A 305 -16.72 -20.56 -3.90
CA ASP A 305 -17.02 -21.36 -2.71
C ASP A 305 -16.86 -20.60 -1.39
N GLY A 306 -17.69 -20.95 -0.40
CA GLY A 306 -17.60 -20.44 0.96
C GLY A 306 -17.96 -18.96 1.11
N THR A 307 -18.62 -18.36 0.12
CA THR A 307 -19.00 -16.94 0.16
C THR A 307 -20.30 -16.73 0.94
N PHE A 308 -20.31 -15.70 1.80
CA PHE A 308 -21.49 -15.23 2.52
C PHE A 308 -21.98 -13.89 1.96
N ILE A 309 -23.22 -13.85 1.46
CA ILE A 309 -23.89 -12.64 0.96
C ILE A 309 -25.08 -12.36 1.88
N SER A 310 -25.01 -11.25 2.63
CA SER A 310 -26.04 -10.88 3.60
C SER A 310 -27.27 -10.26 2.96
N LEU A 311 -28.32 -10.03 3.77
CA LEU A 311 -29.62 -9.52 3.36
C LEU A 311 -29.54 -8.26 2.49
N GLY A 312 -30.34 -8.21 1.42
CA GLY A 312 -30.58 -7.00 0.63
C GLY A 312 -29.40 -6.52 -0.22
N CYS A 313 -28.42 -7.38 -0.52
CA CYS A 313 -27.30 -7.00 -1.37
C CYS A 313 -27.68 -6.90 -2.85
N GLU A 314 -27.02 -6.01 -3.59
CA GLU A 314 -27.14 -5.90 -5.05
C GLU A 314 -25.80 -6.17 -5.72
N LEU A 315 -25.72 -7.24 -6.51
CA LEU A 315 -24.54 -7.62 -7.29
C LEU A 315 -24.90 -7.66 -8.77
N ASN A 316 -24.12 -6.96 -9.61
CA ASN A 316 -24.30 -6.94 -11.05
C ASN A 316 -22.96 -7.13 -11.79
N GLU A 317 -22.88 -8.16 -12.65
CA GLU A 317 -21.69 -8.47 -13.46
C GLU A 317 -20.40 -8.66 -12.64
N ASN A 318 -20.52 -9.20 -11.42
CA ASN A 318 -19.41 -9.32 -10.48
C ASN A 318 -18.77 -10.71 -10.50
N VAL A 319 -17.49 -10.75 -10.13
CA VAL A 319 -16.83 -11.99 -9.72
C VAL A 319 -16.43 -11.85 -8.27
N VAL A 320 -16.98 -12.73 -7.42
CA VAL A 320 -16.70 -12.79 -5.99
C VAL A 320 -16.00 -14.11 -5.71
N ALA A 321 -14.71 -14.02 -5.36
CA ALA A 321 -13.85 -15.19 -5.12
C ALA A 321 -14.14 -15.83 -3.75
N SER A 322 -13.35 -16.84 -3.37
CA SER A 322 -13.71 -17.73 -2.28
C SER A 322 -13.61 -17.07 -0.91
N ASN A 323 -14.44 -17.53 0.04
CA ASN A 323 -14.42 -17.10 1.44
C ASN A 323 -14.63 -15.58 1.61
N VAL A 324 -15.41 -14.95 0.73
CA VAL A 324 -15.74 -13.52 0.83
C VAL A 324 -16.99 -13.33 1.69
N THR A 325 -17.01 -12.27 2.50
CA THR A 325 -18.21 -11.81 3.21
C THR A 325 -18.69 -10.50 2.60
N VAL A 326 -19.94 -10.46 2.15
CA VAL A 326 -20.63 -9.26 1.68
C VAL A 326 -21.70 -8.85 2.70
N GLY A 327 -21.46 -7.72 3.37
CA GLY A 327 -22.32 -7.19 4.43
C GLY A 327 -23.66 -6.66 3.92
N ARG A 328 -24.62 -6.53 4.83
CA ARG A 328 -26.01 -6.15 4.55
C ARG A 328 -26.12 -4.90 3.68
N ASN A 329 -27.03 -4.91 2.72
CA ASN A 329 -27.31 -3.80 1.79
C ASN A 329 -26.07 -3.29 1.01
N ALA A 330 -25.00 -4.08 0.88
CA ALA A 330 -23.87 -3.69 0.05
C ALA A 330 -24.27 -3.70 -1.43
N ILE A 331 -23.73 -2.73 -2.19
CA ILE A 331 -24.02 -2.56 -3.62
C ILE A 331 -22.72 -2.69 -4.39
N LEU A 332 -22.61 -3.75 -5.18
CA LEU A 332 -21.50 -4.00 -6.08
C LEU A 332 -21.94 -3.69 -7.49
N LYS A 333 -21.41 -2.59 -8.04
CA LYS A 333 -21.72 -2.13 -9.40
C LYS A 333 -21.00 -2.98 -10.45
N GLU A 334 -21.36 -2.74 -11.71
CA GLU A 334 -20.99 -3.52 -12.88
C GLU A 334 -19.49 -3.80 -12.94
N GLY A 335 -19.12 -5.07 -13.06
CA GLY A 335 -17.73 -5.47 -13.27
C GLY A 335 -16.82 -5.35 -12.06
N ALA A 336 -17.34 -4.98 -10.87
CA ALA A 336 -16.55 -5.04 -9.64
C ALA A 336 -16.11 -6.48 -9.35
N LEU A 337 -14.88 -6.63 -8.85
CA LEU A 337 -14.24 -7.91 -8.61
C LEU A 337 -13.65 -7.97 -7.23
N ILE A 338 -13.92 -9.05 -6.51
CA ILE A 338 -13.55 -9.23 -5.12
C ILE A 338 -12.78 -10.54 -5.01
N SER A 339 -11.54 -10.46 -4.57
CA SER A 339 -10.65 -11.61 -4.45
C SER A 339 -10.81 -12.31 -3.09
N ASP A 340 -10.08 -13.41 -2.88
CA ASP A 340 -10.33 -14.34 -1.79
C ASP A 340 -10.23 -13.68 -0.41
N GLY A 341 -11.07 -14.14 0.51
CA GLY A 341 -10.97 -13.76 1.93
C GLY A 341 -11.26 -12.29 2.23
N CYS A 342 -11.92 -11.55 1.32
CA CYS A 342 -12.28 -10.16 1.55
C CYS A 342 -13.53 -10.01 2.43
N ASN A 343 -13.61 -8.91 3.17
CA ASN A 343 -14.81 -8.50 3.90
C ASN A 343 -15.30 -7.16 3.38
N ILE A 344 -16.48 -7.15 2.76
CA ILE A 344 -17.15 -5.98 2.24
C ILE A 344 -18.17 -5.52 3.29
N GLY A 345 -17.93 -4.38 3.92
CA GLY A 345 -18.77 -3.87 5.00
C GLY A 345 -20.21 -3.55 4.60
N GLU A 346 -21.10 -3.51 5.59
CA GLU A 346 -22.52 -3.19 5.39
C GLU A 346 -22.73 -1.81 4.76
N ASN A 347 -23.73 -1.67 3.90
CA ASN A 347 -24.07 -0.44 3.18
C ASN A 347 -22.91 0.16 2.35
N SER A 348 -21.88 -0.63 2.06
CA SER A 348 -20.77 -0.19 1.21
C SER A 348 -21.17 -0.20 -0.26
N VAL A 349 -20.51 0.65 -1.05
CA VAL A 349 -20.76 0.76 -2.50
C VAL A 349 -19.44 0.61 -3.24
N LEU A 350 -19.29 -0.49 -3.98
CA LEU A 350 -18.18 -0.68 -4.90
C LEU A 350 -18.61 -0.16 -6.27
N ARG A 351 -17.90 0.85 -6.79
CA ARG A 351 -18.15 1.41 -8.13
C ARG A 351 -17.77 0.42 -9.23
N ALA A 352 -18.19 0.73 -10.46
CA ALA A 352 -17.97 -0.13 -11.61
C ALA A 352 -16.47 -0.40 -11.84
N ASN A 353 -16.14 -1.64 -12.20
CA ASN A 353 -14.77 -2.11 -12.49
C ASN A 353 -13.75 -1.98 -11.35
N VAL A 354 -14.21 -1.76 -10.12
CA VAL A 354 -13.35 -1.75 -8.93
C VAL A 354 -12.87 -3.16 -8.60
N LYS A 355 -11.56 -3.33 -8.39
CA LYS A 355 -10.96 -4.60 -7.96
C LYS A 355 -10.53 -4.52 -6.52
N VAL A 356 -10.95 -5.48 -5.69
CA VAL A 356 -10.48 -5.66 -4.32
C VAL A 356 -9.56 -6.89 -4.29
N TRP A 357 -8.29 -6.67 -3.96
CA TRP A 357 -7.26 -7.71 -3.89
C TRP A 357 -7.46 -8.65 -2.69
N PRO A 358 -6.76 -9.80 -2.59
CA PRO A 358 -7.05 -10.77 -1.54
C PRO A 358 -6.89 -10.20 -0.12
N PHE A 359 -7.72 -10.71 0.80
CA PHE A 359 -7.65 -10.46 2.25
C PHE A 359 -7.80 -8.99 2.63
N LYS A 360 -8.69 -8.26 1.96
CA LYS A 360 -8.94 -6.83 2.22
C LYS A 360 -10.27 -6.59 2.91
N GLN A 361 -10.31 -5.49 3.67
CA GLN A 361 -11.51 -5.05 4.36
C GLN A 361 -11.99 -3.71 3.81
N VAL A 362 -13.24 -3.68 3.33
CA VAL A 362 -13.94 -2.45 2.99
C VAL A 362 -14.81 -2.08 4.19
N GLU A 363 -14.62 -0.89 4.75
CA GLU A 363 -15.37 -0.44 5.92
C GLU A 363 -16.87 -0.27 5.61
N ALA A 364 -17.71 -0.41 6.64
CA ALA A 364 -19.14 -0.20 6.50
C ALA A 364 -19.43 1.24 6.04
N GLY A 365 -20.36 1.40 5.09
CA GLY A 365 -20.72 2.66 4.46
C GLY A 365 -19.69 3.23 3.49
N ALA A 366 -18.54 2.57 3.29
CA ALA A 366 -17.51 3.08 2.39
C ALA A 366 -17.97 3.02 0.92
N THR A 367 -17.69 4.07 0.15
CA THR A 367 -17.81 4.04 -1.32
C THR A 367 -16.43 3.90 -1.93
N LEU A 368 -16.15 2.74 -2.52
CA LEU A 368 -14.88 2.46 -3.17
C LEU A 368 -14.98 2.86 -4.65
N SER A 369 -14.23 3.89 -5.06
CA SER A 369 -14.20 4.40 -6.44
C SER A 369 -12.96 3.97 -7.23
N SER A 370 -11.96 3.39 -6.57
CA SER A 370 -10.72 2.91 -7.17
C SER A 370 -10.40 1.48 -6.68
N SER A 371 -9.63 0.73 -7.46
CA SER A 371 -9.22 -0.62 -7.08
C SER A 371 -8.34 -0.60 -5.83
N LEU A 372 -8.65 -1.47 -4.86
CA LEU A 372 -7.91 -1.65 -3.63
C LEU A 372 -6.84 -2.73 -3.84
N ILE A 373 -5.66 -2.28 -4.24
CA ILE A 373 -4.51 -3.11 -4.63
C ILE A 373 -3.53 -3.27 -3.48
N TRP A 374 -3.24 -2.18 -2.75
CA TRP A 374 -2.25 -2.10 -1.68
C TRP A 374 -2.83 -1.38 -0.46
N GLY A 375 -2.38 -1.76 0.75
CA GLY A 375 -2.94 -1.31 2.04
C GLY A 375 -4.13 -2.15 2.54
N GLU A 376 -4.33 -2.24 3.85
CA GLU A 376 -5.53 -2.86 4.48
C GLU A 376 -6.74 -1.91 4.46
N LYS A 377 -6.49 -0.60 4.26
CA LYS A 377 -7.48 0.48 4.24
C LYS A 377 -7.01 1.58 3.28
N TRP A 378 -7.92 2.22 2.52
CA TRP A 378 -7.59 3.40 1.70
C TRP A 378 -8.34 4.64 2.20
N GLY A 379 -7.60 5.74 2.40
CA GLY A 379 -8.11 7.04 2.87
C GLY A 379 -8.45 8.02 1.73
N ARG A 380 -9.22 9.06 2.04
CA ARG A 380 -9.74 10.06 1.07
C ARG A 380 -8.72 11.12 0.63
N ALA A 381 -7.53 11.17 1.24
CA ALA A 381 -6.47 12.18 1.04
C ALA A 381 -5.07 11.53 0.93
N LEU A 382 -4.15 12.20 0.26
CA LEU A 382 -2.76 11.78 0.05
C LEU A 382 -1.82 12.35 1.14
N PHE A 383 -2.12 13.55 1.66
CA PHE A 383 -1.42 14.13 2.80
C PHE A 383 -2.14 13.80 4.11
N GLY A 384 -1.36 13.36 5.11
CA GLY A 384 -1.77 13.26 6.52
C GLY A 384 -0.90 14.15 7.41
N THR A 385 -0.98 13.96 8.74
CA THR A 385 -0.24 14.79 9.72
C THR A 385 1.27 14.76 9.49
N ASN A 386 1.78 13.68 8.93
CA ASN A 386 3.20 13.49 8.67
C ASN A 386 3.62 13.66 7.20
N GLY A 387 2.82 14.40 6.41
CA GLY A 387 3.02 14.50 4.97
C GLY A 387 2.46 13.25 4.29
N VAL A 388 3.16 12.73 3.29
CA VAL A 388 2.72 11.53 2.56
C VAL A 388 3.38 10.31 3.19
N VAL A 389 2.58 9.41 3.75
CA VAL A 389 3.04 8.24 4.49
C VAL A 389 2.52 6.98 3.83
N GLY A 390 3.33 5.92 3.79
CA GLY A 390 2.91 4.62 3.32
C GLY A 390 4.02 3.58 3.31
N LEU A 391 3.64 2.32 3.10
CA LEU A 391 4.56 1.20 3.01
C LEU A 391 5.52 1.35 1.83
N ALA A 392 6.82 1.23 2.12
CA ALA A 392 7.87 1.25 1.12
C ALA A 392 7.65 0.19 0.03
N ASN A 393 7.75 0.59 -1.24
CA ASN A 393 7.60 -0.30 -2.41
C ASN A 393 6.24 -1.00 -2.56
N MET A 394 5.26 -0.63 -1.75
CA MET A 394 3.90 -1.18 -1.79
C MET A 394 2.89 -0.05 -2.05
N GLU A 395 2.90 0.96 -1.18
CA GLU A 395 2.04 2.14 -1.28
C GLU A 395 2.84 3.33 -1.85
N ILE A 396 4.07 3.51 -1.35
CA ILE A 396 5.02 4.50 -1.87
C ILE A 396 5.98 3.79 -2.83
N THR A 397 5.58 3.73 -4.10
CA THR A 397 6.38 3.16 -5.20
C THR A 397 7.11 4.24 -6.01
N PRO A 398 8.16 3.91 -6.78
CA PRO A 398 8.83 4.87 -7.68
C PRO A 398 7.87 5.60 -8.63
N GLU A 399 6.89 4.90 -9.21
CA GLU A 399 5.91 5.46 -10.14
C GLU A 399 4.98 6.44 -9.41
N PHE A 400 4.49 6.04 -8.24
CA PHE A 400 3.68 6.88 -7.38
C PHE A 400 4.41 8.19 -7.04
N VAL A 401 5.67 8.11 -6.60
CA VAL A 401 6.42 9.32 -6.22
C VAL A 401 6.93 10.13 -7.40
N ALA A 402 7.16 9.54 -8.57
CA ALA A 402 7.44 10.30 -9.79
C ALA A 402 6.22 11.13 -10.21
N LYS A 403 5.02 10.57 -10.08
CA LYS A 403 3.76 11.30 -10.28
C LYS A 403 3.57 12.39 -9.22
N LEU A 404 3.82 12.07 -7.94
CA LEU A 404 3.77 13.04 -6.85
C LEU A 404 4.75 14.19 -7.09
N GLY A 405 5.98 13.88 -7.49
CA GLY A 405 7.01 14.86 -7.84
C GLY A 405 6.58 15.77 -8.97
N ALA A 406 5.93 15.24 -10.01
CA ALA A 406 5.38 16.04 -11.10
C ALA A 406 4.24 16.97 -10.65
N ALA A 407 3.30 16.46 -9.84
CA ALA A 407 2.23 17.26 -9.26
C ALA A 407 2.78 18.37 -8.35
N CYS A 408 3.79 18.05 -7.52
CA CYS A 408 4.49 19.03 -6.69
C CYS A 408 5.21 20.08 -7.54
N GLY A 409 6.01 19.67 -8.52
CA GLY A 409 6.72 20.56 -9.44
C GLY A 409 5.77 21.54 -10.15
N ALA A 410 4.65 21.03 -10.66
CA ALA A 410 3.64 21.83 -11.35
C ALA A 410 2.88 22.80 -10.42
N SER A 411 2.90 22.56 -9.11
CA SER A 411 2.35 23.49 -8.11
C SER A 411 3.23 24.72 -7.87
N TYR A 412 4.49 24.69 -8.32
CA TYR A 412 5.41 25.82 -8.25
C TYR A 412 5.42 26.62 -9.55
N SER A 413 5.89 27.87 -9.47
CA SER A 413 6.08 28.69 -10.67
C SER A 413 7.19 28.10 -11.57
N PRO A 414 7.10 28.27 -12.91
CA PRO A 414 8.15 27.82 -13.82
C PRO A 414 9.54 28.37 -13.45
N ASN A 415 10.60 27.61 -13.74
CA ASN A 415 12.01 27.96 -13.46
C ASN A 415 12.35 28.18 -11.98
N THR A 416 11.48 27.80 -11.04
CA THR A 416 11.80 27.81 -9.61
C THR A 416 12.67 26.63 -9.23
N THR A 417 13.43 26.81 -8.14
CA THR A 417 14.27 25.74 -7.57
C THR A 417 13.67 25.24 -6.27
N VAL A 418 13.53 23.92 -6.17
CA VAL A 418 13.06 23.21 -4.98
C VAL A 418 14.20 22.36 -4.44
N ILE A 419 14.34 22.33 -3.12
CA ILE A 419 15.34 21.50 -2.46
C ILE A 419 14.80 20.09 -2.24
N THR A 420 15.63 19.07 -2.46
CA THR A 420 15.32 17.69 -2.04
C THR A 420 16.40 17.17 -1.10
N SER A 421 16.01 16.32 -0.16
CA SER A 421 16.93 15.70 0.81
C SER A 421 16.34 14.39 1.33
N ARG A 422 17.11 13.62 2.08
CA ARG A 422 16.66 12.33 2.61
C ARG A 422 17.43 11.85 3.83
N ASP A 423 16.92 10.80 4.45
CA ASP A 423 17.70 9.97 5.37
C ASP A 423 18.76 9.10 4.62
N SER A 424 19.51 8.29 5.36
CA SER A 424 20.58 7.47 4.80
C SER A 424 20.11 6.15 4.15
N HIS A 425 18.82 5.81 4.25
CA HIS A 425 18.31 4.49 3.86
C HIS A 425 18.26 4.30 2.34
N LYS A 426 18.48 3.07 1.87
CA LYS A 426 18.53 2.73 0.44
C LYS A 426 17.20 2.95 -0.28
N VAL A 427 16.08 2.67 0.39
CA VAL A 427 14.74 2.89 -0.17
C VAL A 427 14.45 4.38 -0.31
N SER A 428 14.74 5.19 0.72
CA SER A 428 14.58 6.64 0.66
C SER A 428 15.41 7.25 -0.48
N ARG A 429 16.62 6.72 -0.73
CA ARG A 429 17.45 7.10 -1.88
C ARG A 429 16.77 6.82 -3.24
N MET A 430 16.17 5.63 -3.38
CA MET A 430 15.46 5.26 -4.61
C MET A 430 14.23 6.16 -4.83
N ILE A 431 13.41 6.31 -3.78
CA ILE A 431 12.19 7.12 -3.80
C ILE A 431 12.50 8.60 -4.06
N ASN A 432 13.54 9.16 -3.42
CA ASN A 432 13.96 10.54 -3.69
C ASN A 432 14.35 10.74 -5.17
N ARG A 433 15.04 9.79 -5.80
CA ARG A 433 15.40 9.89 -7.23
C ARG A 433 14.19 9.88 -8.16
N ALA A 434 13.21 9.04 -7.87
CA ALA A 434 11.98 9.00 -8.65
C ALA A 434 11.16 10.29 -8.48
N LEU A 435 11.06 10.81 -7.24
CA LEU A 435 10.47 12.11 -6.93
C LEU A 435 11.16 13.24 -7.73
N ILE A 436 12.50 13.32 -7.67
CA ILE A 436 13.29 14.31 -8.43
C ILE A 436 12.98 14.22 -9.92
N SER A 437 12.94 13.02 -10.49
CA SER A 437 12.64 12.81 -11.92
C SER A 437 11.26 13.38 -12.29
N GLY A 438 10.27 13.20 -11.42
CA GLY A 438 8.95 13.83 -11.54
C GLY A 438 9.00 15.35 -11.57
N ILE A 439 9.73 15.96 -10.63
CA ILE A 439 9.85 17.42 -10.51
C ILE A 439 10.54 18.03 -11.76
N LEU A 440 11.64 17.43 -12.22
CA LEU A 440 12.38 17.92 -13.38
C LEU A 440 11.54 17.86 -14.67
N SER A 441 10.68 16.85 -14.79
CA SER A 441 9.85 16.63 -15.99
C SER A 441 8.78 17.71 -16.26
N VAL A 442 8.50 18.57 -15.27
CA VAL A 442 7.56 19.70 -15.38
C VAL A 442 8.29 21.05 -15.40
N GLY A 443 9.62 21.05 -15.51
CA GLY A 443 10.44 22.25 -15.70
C GLY A 443 10.85 22.96 -14.40
N THR A 444 10.68 22.29 -13.25
CA THR A 444 11.14 22.79 -11.96
C THR A 444 12.57 22.30 -11.70
N ASN A 445 13.46 23.19 -11.27
CA ASN A 445 14.84 22.85 -10.93
C ASN A 445 14.92 22.19 -9.56
N VAL A 446 15.90 21.32 -9.36
CA VAL A 446 16.12 20.64 -8.08
C VAL A 446 17.53 20.82 -7.57
N TRP A 447 17.65 21.22 -6.31
CA TRP A 447 18.89 21.11 -5.52
C TRP A 447 18.80 19.92 -4.58
N ASP A 448 19.51 18.82 -4.88
CA ASP A 448 19.55 17.63 -4.02
C ASP A 448 20.67 17.77 -2.98
N LEU A 449 20.29 17.89 -1.70
CA LEU A 449 21.23 17.97 -0.58
C LEU A 449 21.73 16.60 -0.13
N GLY A 450 21.19 15.52 -0.69
CA GLY A 450 21.58 14.16 -0.35
C GLY A 450 21.13 13.74 1.06
N ALA A 451 21.99 12.97 1.74
CA ALA A 451 21.70 12.39 3.05
C ALA A 451 22.11 13.35 4.17
N LEU A 452 21.16 13.88 4.93
CA LEU A 452 21.46 14.78 6.05
C LEU A 452 20.29 14.84 7.06
N PRO A 453 20.51 15.39 8.28
CA PRO A 453 19.43 15.58 9.25
C PRO A 453 18.35 16.54 8.76
N MET A 454 17.10 16.26 9.14
CA MET A 454 15.96 17.11 8.77
C MET A 454 16.14 18.58 9.21
N PRO A 455 16.65 18.90 10.42
CA PRO A 455 16.90 20.30 10.80
C PRO A 455 17.85 21.02 9.85
N VAL A 456 18.84 20.33 9.30
CA VAL A 456 19.78 20.90 8.32
C VAL A 456 19.07 21.17 7.00
N ALA A 457 18.23 20.25 6.52
CA ALA A 457 17.41 20.46 5.31
C ALA A 457 16.52 21.70 5.45
N ARG A 458 15.82 21.82 6.59
CA ARG A 458 14.90 22.92 6.86
C ARG A 458 15.63 24.25 7.05
N TYR A 459 16.78 24.26 7.74
CA TYR A 459 17.65 25.44 7.83
C TYR A 459 18.09 25.91 6.45
N GLN A 460 18.43 24.95 5.58
CA GLN A 460 18.91 25.24 4.25
C GLN A 460 17.83 25.85 3.36
N ALA A 461 16.58 25.39 3.48
CA ALA A 461 15.42 26.01 2.82
C ALA A 461 15.34 27.51 3.10
N GLY A 462 15.47 27.91 4.37
CA GLY A 462 15.46 29.30 4.83
C GLY A 462 16.67 30.16 4.43
N THR A 463 17.63 29.59 3.69
CA THR A 463 18.90 30.25 3.36
C THR A 463 19.23 30.19 1.86
N LEU A 464 18.84 29.11 1.17
CA LEU A 464 19.22 28.82 -0.22
C LEU A 464 18.06 28.84 -1.24
N GLY A 465 16.78 28.67 -0.86
CA GLY A 465 15.73 28.29 -1.83
C GLY A 465 14.48 29.18 -1.87
N ASP A 466 14.06 29.53 -3.09
CA ASP A 466 12.91 30.43 -3.36
C ASP A 466 11.52 29.80 -3.11
N GLN A 467 11.39 28.47 -2.91
CA GLN A 467 10.06 27.81 -2.77
C GLN A 467 9.95 26.71 -1.69
N GLY A 468 11.06 26.30 -1.06
CA GLY A 468 11.08 25.27 -0.02
C GLY A 468 11.71 23.95 -0.46
N GLY A 469 11.24 22.83 0.09
CA GLY A 469 11.81 21.53 -0.20
C GLY A 469 11.02 20.32 0.26
N ILE A 470 11.58 19.16 -0.06
CA ILE A 470 10.99 17.84 0.19
C ILE A 470 12.06 16.96 0.85
N HIS A 471 11.68 16.22 1.89
CA HIS A 471 12.56 15.30 2.58
C HIS A 471 11.95 13.90 2.65
N VAL A 472 12.66 12.91 2.11
CA VAL A 472 12.23 11.50 2.07
C VAL A 472 12.95 10.70 3.15
N ARG A 473 12.19 10.04 4.03
CA ARG A 473 12.78 9.22 5.12
C ARG A 473 11.93 7.99 5.43
N ARG A 474 12.46 7.08 6.24
CA ARG A 474 11.64 6.07 6.92
C ARG A 474 10.76 6.72 7.98
N ALA A 475 9.55 6.19 8.17
CA ALA A 475 8.64 6.64 9.21
C ALA A 475 9.20 6.28 10.59
N SER A 476 9.09 7.19 11.57
CA SER A 476 9.67 7.03 12.91
C SER A 476 9.06 5.86 13.71
N ASN A 477 7.82 5.48 13.41
CA ASN A 477 7.04 4.48 14.14
C ASN A 477 7.05 3.07 13.52
N ASP A 478 7.30 2.93 12.21
CA ASP A 478 7.36 1.63 11.53
C ASP A 478 8.50 1.60 10.50
N PRO A 479 9.49 0.69 10.66
CA PRO A 479 10.63 0.60 9.75
C PRO A 479 10.27 0.20 8.30
N ARG A 480 9.05 -0.29 8.06
CA ARG A 480 8.53 -0.67 6.74
C ARG A 480 7.90 0.51 5.98
N MET A 481 7.58 1.59 6.68
CA MET A 481 6.92 2.77 6.12
C MET A 481 7.93 3.87 5.78
N LEU A 482 7.54 4.75 4.85
CA LEU A 482 8.24 5.99 4.53
C LEU A 482 7.37 7.19 4.86
N ASP A 483 8.02 8.29 5.23
CA ASP A 483 7.45 9.64 5.28
C ASP A 483 8.07 10.49 4.17
N ILE A 484 7.24 11.21 3.42
CA ILE A 484 7.67 12.28 2.53
C ILE A 484 7.16 13.60 3.11
N LYS A 485 8.08 14.40 3.63
CA LYS A 485 7.82 15.68 4.29
C LYS A 485 8.00 16.83 3.30
N PHE A 486 7.09 17.79 3.33
CA PHE A 486 7.10 18.95 2.45
C PHE A 486 7.17 20.22 3.28
N PHE A 487 8.11 21.10 2.97
CA PHE A 487 8.30 22.36 3.67
C PHE A 487 8.45 23.54 2.70
N ASN A 488 8.08 24.73 3.16
CA ASN A 488 8.15 25.97 2.40
C ASN A 488 9.57 26.59 2.46
N ALA A 489 9.73 27.76 1.82
CA ALA A 489 10.99 28.50 1.79
C ALA A 489 11.51 28.92 3.17
N THR A 490 10.70 28.89 4.24
CA THR A 490 11.16 29.18 5.61
C THR A 490 11.51 27.92 6.41
N GLY A 491 11.40 26.73 5.80
CA GLY A 491 11.63 25.44 6.46
C GLY A 491 10.44 24.92 7.26
N LEU A 492 9.30 25.61 7.23
CA LEU A 492 8.05 25.19 7.89
C LEU A 492 7.30 24.21 7.00
N ASP A 493 6.56 23.25 7.58
CA ASP A 493 5.68 22.36 6.80
C ASP A 493 4.72 23.19 5.92
N ILE A 494 4.42 22.73 4.70
CA ILE A 494 3.55 23.47 3.76
C ILE A 494 2.12 23.65 4.30
N PRO A 495 1.38 24.68 3.88
CA PRO A 495 0.01 24.89 4.37
C PRO A 495 -0.95 23.90 3.71
N ILE A 496 -2.04 23.56 4.39
CA ILE A 496 -3.11 22.65 3.90
C ILE A 496 -3.64 23.08 2.53
N SER A 497 -3.70 24.39 2.25
CA SER A 497 -4.11 24.91 0.95
C SER A 497 -3.17 24.48 -0.19
N LYS A 498 -1.86 24.39 0.08
CA LYS A 498 -0.86 23.94 -0.88
C LYS A 498 -0.86 22.41 -1.00
N GLU A 499 -1.06 21.68 0.10
CA GLU A 499 -1.26 20.22 0.09
C GLU A 499 -2.43 19.85 -0.83
N ARG A 500 -3.61 20.45 -0.62
CA ARG A 500 -4.80 20.23 -1.46
C ARG A 500 -4.57 20.59 -2.93
N GLY A 501 -3.81 21.64 -3.20
CA GLY A 501 -3.42 22.01 -4.57
C GLY A 501 -2.60 20.92 -5.26
N ILE A 502 -1.63 20.34 -4.53
CA ILE A 502 -0.81 19.22 -5.01
C ILE A 502 -1.69 17.96 -5.20
N GLU A 503 -2.58 17.64 -4.25
CA GLU A 503 -3.50 16.51 -4.35
C GLU A 503 -4.40 16.62 -5.57
N GLN A 504 -4.96 17.80 -5.82
CA GLN A 504 -5.82 18.04 -6.97
C GLN A 504 -5.07 17.81 -8.29
N LEU A 505 -3.83 18.31 -8.41
CA LEU A 505 -2.98 18.05 -9.57
C LEU A 505 -2.65 16.56 -9.71
N PHE A 506 -2.35 15.89 -8.60
CA PHE A 506 -2.04 14.46 -8.57
C PHE A 506 -3.22 13.60 -9.02
N PHE A 507 -4.41 13.82 -8.49
CA PHE A 507 -5.60 13.01 -8.82
C PHE A 507 -6.16 13.30 -10.21
N ARG A 508 -6.07 14.55 -10.69
CA ARG A 508 -6.50 14.91 -12.04
C ARG A 508 -5.55 14.44 -13.13
N GLU A 509 -4.30 14.15 -12.76
CA GLU A 509 -3.21 13.87 -13.70
C GLU A 509 -2.96 14.99 -14.72
N ASP A 510 -3.40 16.21 -14.36
CA ASP A 510 -3.41 17.37 -15.24
C ASP A 510 -2.30 18.32 -14.83
N PHE A 511 -1.09 18.03 -15.29
CA PHE A 511 0.08 18.90 -15.13
C PHE A 511 0.90 18.93 -16.42
N ARG A 512 1.23 20.14 -16.87
CA ARG A 512 1.96 20.38 -18.11
C ARG A 512 3.38 19.81 -17.99
N ARG A 513 3.74 18.93 -18.93
CA ARG A 513 5.13 18.49 -19.12
C ARG A 513 5.94 19.60 -19.76
N ALA A 514 7.17 19.78 -19.27
CA ALA A 514 8.11 20.69 -19.88
C ALA A 514 8.48 20.24 -21.29
N LYS A 515 8.77 21.20 -22.18
CA LYS A 515 9.46 20.89 -23.44
C LYS A 515 10.88 20.43 -23.15
N ILE A 516 11.53 19.83 -24.15
CA ILE A 516 12.90 19.32 -24.02
C ILE A 516 13.84 20.43 -23.51
N GLU A 517 13.73 21.63 -24.06
CA GLU A 517 14.57 22.79 -23.72
C GLU A 517 14.19 23.43 -22.37
N GLU A 518 13.00 23.15 -21.86
CA GLU A 518 12.45 23.67 -20.60
C GLU A 518 12.57 22.64 -19.46
N THR A 519 13.23 21.51 -19.69
CA THR A 519 13.39 20.45 -18.67
C THR A 519 14.21 20.98 -17.49
N GLY A 520 13.74 20.69 -16.26
CA GLY A 520 14.39 21.16 -15.05
C GLY A 520 15.82 20.64 -14.90
N VAL A 521 16.65 21.39 -14.17
CA VAL A 521 18.05 21.07 -13.91
C VAL A 521 18.22 20.50 -12.51
N LEU A 522 18.97 19.41 -12.39
CA LEU A 522 19.42 18.84 -11.12
C LEU A 522 20.81 19.39 -10.76
N SER A 523 20.98 19.90 -9.54
CA SER A 523 22.27 20.36 -9.01
C SER A 523 22.50 19.88 -7.58
N PHE A 524 23.76 19.84 -7.16
CA PHE A 524 24.20 19.43 -5.82
C PHE A 524 24.97 20.59 -5.17
N PRO A 525 24.36 21.37 -4.27
CA PRO A 525 25.01 22.53 -3.68
C PRO A 525 26.17 22.13 -2.76
N TYR A 526 27.24 22.93 -2.77
CA TYR A 526 28.41 22.77 -1.92
C TYR A 526 28.20 23.42 -0.55
N ARG A 527 28.95 22.98 0.46
CA ARG A 527 29.04 23.59 1.79
C ARG A 527 27.73 23.67 2.61
N VAL A 528 26.75 22.81 2.31
CA VAL A 528 25.43 22.78 3.01
C VAL A 528 25.60 22.60 4.52
N MET A 529 26.43 21.65 4.92
CA MET A 529 26.65 21.30 6.34
C MET A 529 27.43 22.41 7.06
N GLU A 530 28.40 23.02 6.38
CA GLU A 530 29.22 24.11 6.89
C GLU A 530 28.37 25.38 7.12
N CYS A 531 27.46 25.71 6.21
CA CYS A 531 26.54 26.83 6.37
C CYS A 531 25.66 26.67 7.62
N TYR A 532 25.10 25.47 7.83
CA TYR A 532 24.35 25.17 9.05
C TYR A 532 25.22 25.30 10.30
N ARG A 533 26.44 24.74 10.30
CA ARG A 533 27.37 24.81 11.42
C ARG A 533 27.75 26.25 11.78
N GLU A 534 28.08 27.08 10.79
CA GLU A 534 28.44 28.48 11.01
C GLU A 534 27.26 29.27 11.59
N GLY A 535 26.06 29.09 11.01
CA GLY A 535 24.83 29.66 11.53
C GLY A 535 24.54 29.23 12.96
N PHE A 536 24.65 27.94 13.24
CA PHE A 536 24.47 27.33 14.56
C PHE A 536 25.39 28.00 15.59
N LEU A 537 26.70 28.02 15.33
CA LEU A 537 27.70 28.55 16.27
C LEU A 537 27.54 30.06 16.49
N SER A 538 27.07 30.80 15.48
CA SER A 538 26.82 32.23 15.58
C SER A 538 25.65 32.58 16.52
N ALA A 539 24.70 31.65 16.71
CA ALA A 539 23.52 31.83 17.55
C ALA A 539 23.71 31.41 19.02
N ILE A 540 24.88 30.86 19.38
CA ILE A 540 25.24 30.45 20.74
C ILE A 540 26.14 31.49 21.41
N ASP A 541 25.87 31.80 22.68
CA ASP A 541 26.66 32.73 23.51
C ASP A 541 27.97 32.07 24.02
N ARG A 542 28.87 31.76 23.08
CA ARG A 542 30.11 31.02 23.35
C ARG A 542 31.02 31.61 24.43
N PRO A 543 31.24 32.94 24.50
CA PRO A 543 32.15 33.51 25.49
C PRO A 543 31.76 33.24 26.94
N ASN A 544 30.45 33.08 27.22
CA ASN A 544 29.90 32.94 28.56
C ASN A 544 29.53 31.49 28.92
N LEU A 545 29.90 30.50 28.10
CA LEU A 545 29.63 29.09 28.38
C LEU A 545 30.58 28.50 29.41
N LYS A 546 30.04 27.70 30.34
CA LYS A 546 30.81 26.80 31.20
C LYS A 546 31.64 25.85 30.31
N LYS A 547 32.94 25.75 30.57
CA LYS A 547 33.89 25.03 29.69
C LYS A 547 34.08 23.55 30.02
N ASN A 548 33.55 23.04 31.14
CA ASN A 548 33.87 21.72 31.66
C ASN A 548 32.63 20.83 31.87
N PHE A 549 31.62 20.92 31.01
CA PHE A 549 30.53 19.95 31.05
C PHE A 549 31.02 18.56 30.63
N LYS A 550 30.56 17.55 31.37
CA LYS A 550 30.64 16.14 30.98
C LYS A 550 29.26 15.69 30.51
N VAL A 551 29.13 15.39 29.22
CA VAL A 551 27.83 15.16 28.57
C VAL A 551 27.82 13.80 27.89
N VAL A 552 26.76 13.01 28.10
CA VAL A 552 26.55 11.76 27.36
C VAL A 552 25.47 12.00 26.31
N ILE A 553 25.74 11.67 25.05
CA ILE A 553 24.78 11.85 23.95
C ILE A 553 24.59 10.54 23.21
N ASP A 554 23.37 10.03 23.19
CA ASP A 554 22.95 8.94 22.32
C ASP A 554 22.36 9.47 21.02
N TYR A 555 22.97 9.07 19.90
CA TYR A 555 22.59 9.50 18.55
C TYR A 555 21.55 8.58 17.90
N CYS A 556 21.16 7.48 18.55
CA CYS A 556 20.20 6.50 18.04
C CYS A 556 20.52 5.97 16.63
N PHE A 557 21.81 5.88 16.28
CA PHE A 557 22.29 5.55 14.93
C PHE A 557 21.81 6.50 13.82
N GLY A 558 21.35 7.68 14.21
CA GLY A 558 20.69 8.67 13.38
C GLY A 558 21.64 9.61 12.64
N SER A 559 21.04 10.44 11.79
CA SER A 559 21.77 11.33 10.88
C SER A 559 22.55 12.44 11.59
N ALA A 560 22.18 12.81 12.83
CA ALA A 560 22.91 13.80 13.62
C ALA A 560 24.40 13.44 13.80
N ALA A 561 24.74 12.15 13.80
CA ALA A 561 26.11 11.67 13.94
C ALA A 561 27.06 12.17 12.83
N THR A 562 26.53 12.61 11.68
CA THR A 562 27.36 13.09 10.56
C THR A 562 27.86 14.52 10.73
N ILE A 563 27.27 15.30 11.64
CA ILE A 563 27.58 16.73 11.79
C ILE A 563 27.76 17.17 13.23
N PHE A 564 26.92 16.69 14.13
CA PHE A 564 26.82 17.23 15.47
C PHE A 564 28.09 17.00 16.32
N PRO A 565 28.83 15.88 16.20
CA PRO A 565 30.13 15.76 16.86
C PRO A 565 31.11 16.88 16.50
N SER A 566 31.12 17.33 15.24
CA SER A 566 31.98 18.44 14.80
C SER A 566 31.56 19.80 15.37
N ILE A 567 30.27 19.99 15.63
CA ILE A 567 29.74 21.18 16.29
C ILE A 567 30.13 21.16 17.78
N LEU A 568 29.98 20.01 18.44
CA LEU A 568 30.29 19.86 19.86
C LEU A 568 31.77 20.06 20.18
N GLY A 569 32.66 19.69 19.24
CA GLY A 569 34.10 19.92 19.36
C GLY A 569 34.51 21.39 19.53
N GLU A 570 33.65 22.34 19.16
CA GLU A 570 33.93 23.79 19.27
C GLU A 570 33.72 24.35 20.70
N PHE A 571 33.13 23.56 21.62
CA PHE A 571 32.76 24.02 22.96
C PHE A 571 33.71 23.57 24.07
N GLY A 572 34.66 22.68 23.79
CA GLY A 572 35.65 22.19 24.76
C GLY A 572 35.10 21.29 25.86
N TRP A 573 33.90 20.73 25.69
CA TRP A 573 33.26 19.82 26.64
C TRP A 573 33.77 18.38 26.52
N ASP A 574 33.64 17.62 27.62
CA ASP A 574 33.89 16.17 27.64
C ASP A 574 32.62 15.45 27.16
N VAL A 575 32.54 15.17 25.86
CA VAL A 575 31.37 14.55 25.22
C VAL A 575 31.60 13.07 24.99
N ILE A 576 30.75 12.25 25.61
CA ILE A 576 30.70 10.81 25.40
C ILE A 576 29.58 10.48 24.41
N SER A 577 29.96 10.07 23.21
CA SER A 577 29.03 9.75 22.13
C SER A 577 28.66 8.26 22.13
N LEU A 578 27.37 7.95 22.24
CA LEU A 578 26.81 6.60 22.12
C LEU A 578 26.12 6.46 20.76
N ASN A 579 26.28 5.30 20.11
CA ASN A 579 25.62 4.99 18.84
C ASN A 579 25.85 6.05 17.73
N ALA A 580 27.01 6.71 17.74
CA ALA A 580 27.35 7.85 16.88
C ALA A 580 27.86 7.43 15.49
N TYR A 581 27.14 6.53 14.84
CA TYR A 581 27.39 6.13 13.46
C TYR A 581 26.06 5.76 12.78
N LEU A 582 25.99 5.90 11.47
CA LEU A 582 24.79 5.56 10.70
C LEU A 582 24.59 4.04 10.63
N ASP A 583 23.51 3.54 11.20
CA ASP A 583 23.12 2.13 11.06
C ASP A 583 21.64 2.01 10.70
N ASN A 584 21.39 1.77 9.41
CA ASN A 584 20.05 1.62 8.88
C ASN A 584 19.33 0.36 9.37
N THR A 585 20.03 -0.62 9.93
CA THR A 585 19.42 -1.86 10.45
C THR A 585 18.92 -1.70 11.89
N LYS A 586 19.52 -0.78 12.64
CA LYS A 586 19.18 -0.51 14.03
C LYS A 586 18.13 0.60 14.13
N PHE A 587 16.88 0.21 13.91
CA PHE A 587 15.73 1.11 14.03
C PHE A 587 15.08 1.01 15.42
N ILE A 588 14.89 2.17 16.06
CA ILE A 588 14.20 2.28 17.35
C ILE A 588 12.76 2.75 17.08
N SER A 589 11.90 1.84 16.59
CA SER A 589 10.48 2.14 16.31
C SER A 589 9.55 1.99 17.51
N ASN A 590 9.83 1.02 18.38
CA ASN A 590 8.88 0.60 19.41
C ASN A 590 9.23 1.27 20.76
N PRO A 591 8.24 1.81 21.51
CA PRO A 591 8.41 2.32 22.86
C PRO A 591 9.27 1.46 23.79
N ALA A 592 9.20 0.13 23.70
CA ALA A 592 10.02 -0.76 24.52
C ALA A 592 11.54 -0.60 24.26
N LYS A 593 11.94 -0.48 22.99
CA LYS A 593 13.35 -0.25 22.61
C LYS A 593 13.82 1.16 22.97
N MET A 594 12.94 2.15 22.83
CA MET A 594 13.22 3.52 23.26
C MET A 594 13.49 3.57 24.77
N ASN A 595 12.61 2.94 25.56
CA ASN A 595 12.80 2.82 27.01
C ASN A 595 14.07 2.07 27.39
N GLN A 596 14.46 1.04 26.64
CA GLN A 596 15.73 0.35 26.85
C GLN A 596 16.94 1.28 26.59
N SER A 597 16.89 2.07 25.52
CA SER A 597 17.96 3.01 25.17
C SER A 597 18.09 4.12 26.21
N LEU A 598 16.96 4.66 26.69
CA LEU A 598 16.94 5.65 27.78
C LEU A 598 17.48 5.08 29.09
N LYS A 599 17.15 3.83 29.44
CA LYS A 599 17.73 3.15 30.62
C LYS A 599 19.23 2.95 30.49
N GLN A 600 19.71 2.59 29.31
CA GLN A 600 21.14 2.46 29.04
C GLN A 600 21.85 3.81 29.18
N LEU A 601 21.31 4.87 28.58
CA LEU A 601 21.81 6.23 28.73
C LEU A 601 21.87 6.64 30.21
N SER A 602 20.78 6.39 30.97
CA SER A 602 20.70 6.68 32.40
C SER A 602 21.79 6.01 33.22
N ASN A 603 22.00 4.70 33.01
CA ASN A 603 23.06 3.96 33.70
C ASN A 603 24.46 4.51 33.37
N ILE A 604 24.69 4.90 32.11
CA ILE A 604 25.99 5.44 31.66
C ILE A 604 26.23 6.83 32.25
N VAL A 605 25.22 7.71 32.25
CA VAL A 605 25.30 9.04 32.87
C VAL A 605 25.70 8.92 34.33
N GLN A 606 25.02 8.03 35.08
CA GLN A 606 25.31 7.79 36.49
C GLN A 606 26.72 7.19 36.69
N THR A 607 27.08 6.17 35.89
CA THR A 607 28.38 5.47 36.02
C THR A 607 29.57 6.39 35.73
N LEU A 608 29.43 7.27 34.73
CA LEU A 608 30.48 8.20 34.35
C LEU A 608 30.51 9.47 35.21
N GLY A 609 29.50 9.68 36.06
CA GLY A 609 29.31 10.94 36.79
C GLY A 609 29.17 12.12 35.84
N ALA A 610 28.43 11.93 34.74
CA ALA A 610 28.18 13.00 33.78
C ALA A 610 27.17 14.03 34.35
N ASP A 611 27.29 15.28 33.90
CA ASP A 611 26.41 16.38 34.35
C ASP A 611 24.99 16.25 33.78
N ILE A 612 24.85 15.66 32.59
CA ILE A 612 23.58 15.50 31.87
C ILE A 612 23.72 14.49 30.72
N GLY A 613 22.63 13.77 30.45
CA GLY A 613 22.49 12.89 29.29
C GLY A 613 21.42 13.38 28.32
N PHE A 614 21.67 13.17 27.03
CA PHE A 614 20.71 13.44 25.96
C PHE A 614 20.54 12.23 25.06
N LEU A 615 19.32 11.96 24.63
CA LEU A 615 19.01 11.03 23.54
C LEU A 615 18.33 11.82 22.43
N LEU A 616 18.94 11.84 21.24
CA LEU A 616 18.37 12.43 20.04
C LEU A 616 17.55 11.38 19.30
N ASP A 617 16.40 11.78 18.75
CA ASP A 617 15.69 10.94 17.79
C ASP A 617 16.50 10.76 16.48
N GLN A 618 16.09 9.83 15.63
CA GLN A 618 16.85 9.51 14.41
C GLN A 618 16.84 10.67 13.40
N GLU A 619 15.82 11.52 13.50
CA GLU A 619 15.54 12.72 12.73
C GLU A 619 16.37 13.94 13.17
N ALA A 620 16.88 13.91 14.40
CA ALA A 620 17.52 15.02 15.09
C ALA A 620 16.59 16.22 15.37
N GLU A 621 15.27 16.03 15.37
CA GLU A 621 14.29 17.08 15.66
C GLU A 621 13.91 17.11 17.16
N ARG A 622 14.03 15.97 17.87
CA ARG A 622 13.61 15.83 19.27
C ARG A 622 14.73 15.34 20.17
N VAL A 623 14.62 15.69 21.45
CA VAL A 623 15.59 15.33 22.48
C VAL A 623 14.90 14.85 23.76
N SER A 624 15.41 13.75 24.33
CA SER A 624 15.08 13.29 25.68
C SER A 624 16.23 13.60 26.63
N LEU A 625 15.92 13.90 27.90
CA LEU A 625 16.91 14.33 28.89
C LEU A 625 17.02 13.31 30.04
N VAL A 626 18.25 13.15 30.52
CA VAL A 626 18.57 12.43 31.76
C VAL A 626 19.42 13.31 32.65
N ASP A 627 19.05 13.46 33.92
CA ASP A 627 19.79 14.28 34.88
C ASP A 627 21.08 13.59 35.39
N GLU A 628 21.88 14.32 36.18
CA GLU A 628 23.13 13.82 36.74
C GLU A 628 22.96 12.64 37.71
N LYS A 629 21.75 12.40 38.22
CA LYS A 629 21.40 11.29 39.12
C LYS A 629 20.95 10.05 38.34
N GLY A 630 20.82 10.15 37.02
CA GLY A 630 20.28 9.11 36.15
C GLY A 630 18.75 9.12 36.05
N GLN A 631 18.06 10.15 36.54
CA GLN A 631 16.62 10.29 36.40
C GLN A 631 16.26 10.62 34.94
N ILE A 632 15.51 9.72 34.30
CA ILE A 632 14.92 9.95 32.98
C ILE A 632 13.75 10.93 33.14
N LEU A 633 13.82 12.08 32.46
CA LEU A 633 12.78 13.10 32.54
C LEU A 633 11.67 12.80 31.53
N SER A 634 10.41 12.91 31.95
CA SER A 634 9.30 12.90 31.00
C SER A 634 9.40 14.13 30.10
N PRO A 635 8.89 14.08 28.86
CA PRO A 635 8.94 15.24 27.95
C PRO A 635 8.34 16.52 28.52
N GLU A 636 7.25 16.40 29.29
CA GLU A 636 6.58 17.53 29.95
C GLU A 636 7.44 18.12 31.07
N ILE A 637 8.07 17.27 31.90
CA ILE A 637 8.99 17.70 32.95
C ILE A 637 10.23 18.35 32.34
N ALA A 638 10.81 17.74 31.29
CA ALA A 638 11.93 18.31 30.58
C ALA A 638 11.60 19.70 30.03
N PHE A 639 10.43 19.87 29.43
CA PHE A 639 9.98 21.18 28.97
C PHE A 639 9.80 22.18 30.12
N ALA A 640 9.17 21.78 31.22
CA ALA A 640 9.01 22.63 32.41
C ALA A 640 10.36 23.08 32.99
N VAL A 641 11.35 22.18 33.06
CA VAL A 641 12.72 22.48 33.51
C VAL A 641 13.38 23.53 32.61
N VAL A 642 13.27 23.39 31.29
CA VAL A 642 13.82 24.39 30.36
C VAL A 642 13.11 25.74 30.51
N CYS A 643 11.77 25.73 30.67
CA CYS A 643 11.00 26.94 30.97
C CYS A 643 11.45 27.62 32.27
N GLN A 644 11.77 26.85 33.31
CA GLN A 644 12.28 27.38 34.58
C GLN A 644 13.63 28.06 34.40
N MET A 645 14.54 27.44 33.64
CA MET A 645 15.84 28.05 33.34
C MET A 645 15.68 29.35 32.55
N VAL A 646 14.80 29.37 31.55
CA VAL A 646 14.46 30.59 30.79
C VAL A 646 13.90 31.68 31.71
N ALA A 647 13.00 31.32 32.64
CA ALA A 647 12.41 32.26 33.60
C ALA A 647 13.46 32.92 34.51
N GLN A 648 14.47 32.15 34.93
CA GLN A 648 15.54 32.62 35.81
C GLN A 648 16.52 33.54 35.08
N ILE A 649 16.89 33.19 33.85
CA ILE A 649 17.93 33.88 33.08
C ILE A 649 17.39 35.14 32.41
N SER A 650 16.14 35.10 31.94
CA SER A 650 15.50 36.20 31.25
C SER A 650 14.09 36.42 31.82
N PRO A 651 13.95 37.26 32.86
CA PRO A 651 12.66 37.50 33.53
C PRO A 651 11.53 38.00 32.62
N LEU A 652 11.89 38.65 31.50
CA LEU A 652 10.95 39.15 30.49
C LEU A 652 10.75 38.20 29.30
N ALA A 653 11.44 37.05 29.26
CA ALA A 653 11.26 36.10 28.17
C ALA A 653 9.85 35.49 28.19
N THR A 654 9.29 35.36 27.00
CA THR A 654 8.04 34.66 26.73
C THR A 654 8.33 33.26 26.19
N VAL A 655 7.40 32.33 26.44
CA VAL A 655 7.48 30.94 25.99
C VAL A 655 6.23 30.56 25.19
N GLY A 656 6.42 29.88 24.06
CA GLY A 656 5.34 29.30 23.27
C GLY A 656 5.13 27.83 23.59
N THR A 657 3.87 27.36 23.62
CA THR A 657 3.55 25.94 23.81
C THR A 657 2.13 25.63 23.32
N PRO A 658 1.82 24.43 22.83
CA PRO A 658 0.49 24.12 22.36
C PRO A 658 -0.55 24.11 23.49
N ILE A 659 -1.82 24.26 23.11
CA ILE A 659 -2.96 24.35 24.04
C ILE A 659 -3.16 23.09 24.91
N ASN A 660 -2.65 21.93 24.47
CA ASN A 660 -2.71 20.65 25.20
C ASN A 660 -1.62 20.48 26.27
N THR A 661 -0.61 21.35 26.34
CA THR A 661 0.45 21.26 27.36
C THR A 661 -0.05 21.70 28.74
N THR A 662 0.56 21.15 29.80
CA THR A 662 0.22 21.45 31.21
C THR A 662 0.18 22.95 31.53
N ARG A 663 -0.70 23.31 32.46
CA ARG A 663 -0.87 24.67 33.00
C ARG A 663 0.26 25.08 33.94
N ILE A 664 1.10 24.15 34.39
CA ILE A 664 2.23 24.49 35.26
C ILE A 664 3.14 25.55 34.64
N ILE A 665 3.26 25.54 33.30
CA ILE A 665 4.04 26.52 32.55
C ILE A 665 3.47 27.93 32.73
N ASP A 666 2.14 28.13 32.71
CA ASP A 666 1.52 29.43 32.95
C ASP A 666 1.72 29.91 34.40
N GLN A 667 1.76 28.98 35.36
CA GLN A 667 2.02 29.31 36.76
C GLN A 667 3.48 29.74 36.98
N MET A 668 4.42 29.08 36.30
CA MET A 668 5.84 29.40 36.34
C MET A 668 6.17 30.69 35.57
N LEU A 669 5.39 31.01 34.54
CA LEU A 669 5.57 32.16 33.65
C LEU A 669 4.28 32.99 33.50
N PRO A 670 3.72 33.60 34.57
CA PRO A 670 2.43 34.30 34.50
C PRO A 670 2.45 35.42 33.46
N GLY A 671 1.46 35.42 32.55
CA GLY A 671 1.32 36.42 31.48
C GLY A 671 2.39 36.36 30.39
N ARG A 672 3.27 35.35 30.41
CA ARG A 672 4.41 35.20 29.47
C ARG A 672 4.34 33.92 28.63
N VAL A 673 3.23 33.19 28.70
CA VAL A 673 3.00 31.99 27.89
C VAL A 673 2.09 32.32 26.71
N LYS A 674 2.53 31.94 25.51
CA LYS A 674 1.75 32.05 24.27
C LYS A 674 1.28 30.67 23.85
N ARG A 675 -0.04 30.45 23.87
CA ARG A 675 -0.64 29.16 23.50
C ARG A 675 -0.81 29.04 22.00
N THR A 676 -0.41 27.91 21.43
CA THR A 676 -0.45 27.62 19.98
C THR A 676 -1.42 26.49 19.65
N LYS A 677 -1.64 26.26 18.36
CA LYS A 677 -2.25 25.01 17.88
C LYS A 677 -1.34 23.81 18.16
N THR A 678 -1.91 22.61 18.13
CA THR A 678 -1.21 21.35 18.42
C THR A 678 -0.45 20.78 17.22
N THR A 679 -0.74 21.26 16.01
CA THR A 679 -0.05 20.81 14.79
C THR A 679 1.39 21.32 14.74
N SER A 680 2.32 20.52 14.19
CA SER A 680 3.73 20.89 14.05
C SER A 680 3.92 22.27 13.41
N ARG A 681 3.18 22.55 12.33
CA ARG A 681 3.19 23.85 11.67
C ARG A 681 2.70 24.97 12.59
N GLY A 682 1.58 24.76 13.29
CA GLY A 682 1.00 25.78 14.17
C GLY A 682 1.90 26.12 15.36
N ILE A 683 2.72 25.17 15.83
CA ILE A 683 3.74 25.41 16.85
C ILE A 683 4.90 26.22 16.26
N CYS A 684 5.39 25.83 15.08
CA CYS A 684 6.55 26.48 14.45
C CYS A 684 6.25 27.90 13.91
N GLU A 685 4.98 28.28 13.71
CA GLU A 685 4.61 29.62 13.21
C GLU A 685 4.89 30.74 14.23
N GLU A 686 5.10 30.41 15.51
CA GLU A 686 5.39 31.39 16.56
C GLU A 686 6.81 31.94 16.50
N LYS A 687 6.92 33.27 16.39
CA LYS A 687 8.20 33.97 16.16
C LYS A 687 8.70 34.78 17.35
N GLU A 688 7.78 35.23 18.19
CA GLU A 688 8.04 36.15 19.29
C GLU A 688 8.65 35.49 20.53
N PRO A 689 8.25 34.26 20.93
CA PRO A 689 8.80 33.65 22.12
C PRO A 689 10.31 33.43 22.07
N PHE A 690 10.96 33.49 23.24
CA PHE A 690 12.36 33.11 23.38
C PHE A 690 12.56 31.60 23.09
N LEU A 691 11.60 30.81 23.56
CA LEU A 691 11.54 29.36 23.42
C LEU A 691 10.12 28.98 23.00
N VAL A 692 9.99 28.03 22.10
CA VAL A 692 8.74 27.31 21.86
C VAL A 692 9.02 25.83 22.08
N GLY A 693 8.17 25.14 22.85
CA GLY A 693 8.28 23.69 23.04
C GLY A 693 6.92 23.02 22.86
N ASP A 694 6.93 21.79 22.36
CA ASP A 694 5.69 21.05 22.12
C ASP A 694 5.27 20.16 23.30
N GLY A 695 6.09 20.10 24.35
CA GLY A 695 5.89 19.21 25.50
C GLY A 695 6.17 17.74 25.19
N ASN A 696 6.72 17.41 24.03
CA ASN A 696 7.04 16.05 23.58
C ASN A 696 8.51 15.93 23.10
N GLY A 697 9.41 16.66 23.76
CA GLY A 697 10.85 16.65 23.46
C GLY A 697 11.26 17.51 22.25
N GLY A 698 10.32 18.20 21.60
CA GLY A 698 10.59 19.17 20.54
C GLY A 698 10.80 20.56 21.13
N PHE A 699 11.94 21.19 20.80
CA PHE A 699 12.26 22.56 21.19
C PHE A 699 12.61 23.40 19.95
N ILE A 700 12.16 24.65 19.96
CA ILE A 700 12.39 25.63 18.91
C ILE A 700 12.91 26.90 19.57
N PHE A 701 13.98 27.46 19.02
CA PHE A 701 14.56 28.73 19.45
C PHE A 701 14.45 29.73 18.30
N PRO A 702 13.39 30.55 18.23
CA PRO A 702 13.07 31.37 17.06
C PRO A 702 14.17 32.32 16.61
N LYS A 703 15.07 32.74 17.52
CA LYS A 703 16.25 33.56 17.20
C LYS A 703 17.21 32.86 16.22
N PHE A 704 17.31 31.53 16.29
CA PHE A 704 18.09 30.74 15.32
C PHE A 704 17.22 30.42 14.10
N ARG A 705 16.18 29.60 14.28
CA ARG A 705 15.16 29.28 13.28
C ARG A 705 13.86 28.79 13.94
N GLN A 706 12.76 28.88 13.19
CA GLN A 706 11.42 28.42 13.56
C GLN A 706 11.19 26.95 13.19
N ILE A 707 12.11 26.07 13.59
CA ILE A 707 12.05 24.65 13.28
C ILE A 707 12.44 23.85 14.52
N PHE A 708 11.95 22.62 14.62
CA PHE A 708 12.47 21.68 15.61
C PHE A 708 13.90 21.32 15.24
N ASP A 709 14.81 21.49 16.20
CA ASP A 709 16.22 21.18 16.04
C ASP A 709 16.77 20.68 17.36
N GLY A 710 16.80 19.35 17.52
CA GLY A 710 17.28 18.67 18.72
C GLY A 710 18.77 18.92 18.97
N MET A 711 19.57 19.05 17.90
CA MET A 711 21.00 19.38 18.02
C MET A 711 21.19 20.78 18.62
N PHE A 712 20.44 21.76 18.10
CA PHE A 712 20.46 23.12 18.64
C PHE A 712 19.90 23.17 20.07
N ALA A 713 18.84 22.41 20.34
CA ALA A 713 18.24 22.32 21.66
C ALA A 713 19.22 21.81 22.71
N VAL A 714 20.00 20.75 22.42
CA VAL A 714 21.04 20.24 23.33
C VAL A 714 22.01 21.34 23.75
N VAL A 715 22.57 22.08 22.79
CA VAL A 715 23.55 23.13 23.08
C VAL A 715 22.91 24.32 23.80
N LYS A 716 21.67 24.71 23.43
CA LYS A 716 20.95 25.77 24.14
C LYS A 716 20.55 25.40 25.55
N ILE A 717 20.18 24.14 25.81
CA ILE A 717 19.89 23.65 27.16
C ILE A 717 21.16 23.71 28.01
N LEU A 718 22.31 23.29 27.48
CA LEU A 718 23.61 23.43 28.15
C LEU A 718 23.99 24.90 28.37
N GLU A 719 23.69 25.79 27.42
CA GLU A 719 23.89 27.22 27.59
C GLU A 719 23.04 27.79 28.74
N LEU A 720 21.75 27.42 28.79
CA LEU A 720 20.87 27.81 29.87
C LEU A 720 21.35 27.25 31.21
N LEU A 721 21.68 25.95 31.27
CA LEU A 721 22.20 25.30 32.48
C LEU A 721 23.52 25.93 32.94
N SER A 722 24.38 26.39 32.02
CA SER A 722 25.63 27.06 32.38
C SER A 722 25.45 28.40 33.09
N LYS A 723 24.27 29.01 32.93
CA LYS A 723 23.88 30.29 33.53
C LYS A 723 23.06 30.11 34.81
N THR A 724 22.89 28.87 35.29
CA THR A 724 22.30 28.57 36.59
C THR A 724 23.36 28.03 37.56
N ASP A 725 23.19 28.33 38.85
CA ASP A 725 24.07 27.80 39.91
C ASP A 725 23.65 26.39 40.39
N LYS A 726 22.73 25.73 39.67
CA LYS A 726 22.09 24.47 40.08
C LYS A 726 22.42 23.34 39.11
N ARG A 727 22.39 22.11 39.61
CA ARG A 727 22.41 20.90 38.75
C ARG A 727 21.02 20.64 38.19
N LEU A 728 20.93 19.84 37.13
CA LEU A 728 19.66 19.58 36.47
C LEU A 728 18.66 18.94 37.45
N GLY A 729 19.09 17.94 38.21
CA GLY A 729 18.25 17.26 39.21
C GLY A 729 17.73 18.17 40.32
N ASP A 730 18.44 19.26 40.65
CA ASP A 730 17.98 20.25 41.63
C ASP A 730 16.90 21.18 41.05
N ILE A 731 16.95 21.44 39.74
CA ILE A 731 15.91 22.20 39.03
C ILE A 731 14.67 21.32 38.89
N VAL A 732 14.83 20.06 38.51
CA VAL A 732 13.77 19.04 38.41
C VAL A 732 12.99 18.92 39.72
N ALA A 733 13.69 18.82 40.86
CA ALA A 733 13.07 18.74 42.18
C ALA A 733 12.26 20.00 42.56
N GLY A 734 12.49 21.13 41.88
CA GLY A 734 11.77 22.38 42.08
C GLY A 734 10.51 22.53 41.22
N ILE A 735 10.23 21.58 40.31
CA ILE A 735 9.02 21.61 39.48
C ILE A 735 7.82 21.11 40.30
N PRO A 736 6.73 21.89 40.42
CA PRO A 736 5.53 21.43 41.13
C PRO A 736 4.88 20.23 40.42
N PRO A 737 4.25 19.31 41.16
CA PRO A 737 3.59 18.16 40.56
C PRO A 737 2.37 18.59 39.74
N PHE A 738 2.16 17.93 38.61
CA PHE A 738 0.98 18.09 37.74
C PHE A 738 0.54 16.72 37.23
N PHE A 739 -0.76 16.54 37.03
CA PHE A 739 -1.35 15.27 36.61
C PHE A 739 -2.19 15.47 35.35
N VAL A 740 -1.68 14.96 34.23
CA VAL A 740 -2.35 15.03 32.93
C VAL A 740 -2.73 13.61 32.50
N SER A 741 -3.97 13.44 32.08
CA SER A 741 -4.48 12.20 31.48
C SER A 741 -4.86 12.43 30.03
N HIS A 742 -4.70 11.41 29.19
CA HIS A 742 -5.02 11.43 27.76
C HIS A 742 -5.83 10.18 27.39
N ARG A 743 -6.87 10.37 26.58
CA ARG A 743 -7.64 9.26 26.01
C ARG A 743 -8.13 9.59 24.60
N THR A 744 -8.06 8.62 23.70
CA THR A 744 -8.66 8.71 22.37
C THR A 744 -10.05 8.08 22.38
N VAL A 745 -11.03 8.76 21.78
CA VAL A 745 -12.45 8.33 21.72
C VAL A 745 -12.91 8.33 20.26
N TYR A 746 -13.54 7.25 19.82
CA TYR A 746 -14.07 7.13 18.46
C TYR A 746 -15.23 8.11 18.20
N CYS A 747 -15.21 8.77 17.05
CA CYS A 747 -16.31 9.61 16.54
C CYS A 747 -16.27 9.64 15.01
N SER A 748 -17.38 9.29 14.36
CA SER A 748 -17.45 9.27 12.90
C SER A 748 -17.20 10.65 12.29
N TRP A 749 -16.64 10.66 11.06
CA TRP A 749 -16.29 11.88 10.33
C TRP A 749 -17.43 12.88 10.20
N GLU A 750 -18.63 12.39 9.92
CA GLU A 750 -19.84 13.20 9.74
C GLU A 750 -20.31 13.84 11.04
N MET A 751 -20.01 13.21 12.18
CA MET A 751 -20.46 13.65 13.49
C MET A 751 -19.49 14.63 14.16
N LYS A 752 -18.21 14.69 13.77
CA LYS A 752 -17.21 15.58 14.38
C LYS A 752 -17.64 17.04 14.42
N GLY A 753 -18.18 17.57 13.31
CA GLY A 753 -18.63 18.96 13.23
C GLY A 753 -19.84 19.23 14.14
N THR A 754 -20.82 18.32 14.13
CA THR A 754 -22.00 18.40 15.00
C THR A 754 -21.63 18.31 16.47
N MET A 755 -20.72 17.40 16.83
CA MET A 755 -20.20 17.23 18.18
C MET A 755 -19.51 18.50 18.68
N MET A 756 -18.60 19.08 17.90
CA MET A 756 -17.91 20.32 18.25
C MET A 756 -18.90 21.46 18.50
N ARG A 757 -19.90 21.63 17.62
CA ARG A 757 -20.95 22.64 17.79
C ARG A 757 -21.76 22.42 19.07
N GLN A 758 -22.26 21.20 19.29
CA GLN A 758 -23.05 20.87 20.47
C GLN A 758 -22.26 21.03 21.77
N LEU A 759 -20.96 20.70 21.75
CA LEU A 759 -20.10 20.85 22.91
C LEU A 759 -19.97 22.32 23.29
N ILE A 760 -19.70 23.20 22.32
CA ILE A 760 -19.60 24.66 22.52
C ILE A 760 -20.94 25.22 23.04
N GLU A 761 -22.07 24.81 22.45
CA GLU A 761 -23.41 25.24 22.88
C GLU A 761 -23.69 24.85 24.35
N LYS A 762 -23.36 23.60 24.73
CA LYS A 762 -23.58 23.03 26.07
C LYS A 762 -22.59 23.51 27.14
N THR A 763 -21.53 24.25 26.77
CA THR A 763 -20.49 24.73 27.71
C THR A 763 -20.41 26.26 27.74
N THR A 764 -21.47 26.94 27.33
CA THR A 764 -21.57 28.42 27.33
C THR A 764 -21.49 29.03 28.73
N ASP A 765 -21.73 28.25 29.78
CA ASP A 765 -21.63 28.61 31.19
C ASP A 765 -20.19 28.58 31.75
N LYS A 766 -19.21 28.11 30.97
CA LYS A 766 -17.82 27.90 31.40
C LYS A 766 -16.82 28.70 30.57
N PRO A 767 -15.66 29.09 31.14
CA PRO A 767 -14.57 29.65 30.35
C PRO A 767 -14.02 28.62 29.36
N VAL A 768 -13.92 29.00 28.09
CA VAL A 768 -13.42 28.14 27.01
C VAL A 768 -12.33 28.82 26.18
N GLU A 769 -11.37 28.03 25.68
CA GLU A 769 -10.38 28.42 24.69
C GLU A 769 -10.56 27.60 23.41
N LEU A 770 -10.56 28.29 22.26
CA LEU A 770 -10.86 27.70 20.93
C LEU A 770 -9.68 27.83 19.96
N ILE A 771 -8.45 27.76 20.47
CA ILE A 771 -7.23 27.85 19.64
C ILE A 771 -7.11 26.64 18.70
N ASP A 772 -7.32 25.45 19.25
CA ASP A 772 -7.33 24.17 18.53
C ASP A 772 -8.17 23.17 19.33
N GLY A 773 -9.32 22.78 18.78
CA GLY A 773 -10.34 22.04 19.55
C GLY A 773 -11.13 22.93 20.51
N VAL A 774 -11.70 22.32 21.57
CA VAL A 774 -12.40 23.03 22.65
C VAL A 774 -11.76 22.70 23.99
N LYS A 775 -11.07 23.68 24.59
CA LYS A 775 -10.55 23.58 25.96
C LYS A 775 -11.50 24.24 26.93
N ILE A 776 -11.93 23.51 27.95
CA ILE A 776 -12.94 23.93 28.93
C ILE A 776 -12.31 23.92 30.31
N TYR A 777 -12.45 25.03 31.03
CA TYR A 777 -11.95 25.17 32.38
C TYR A 777 -13.03 24.84 33.43
N HIS A 778 -12.67 24.03 34.42
CA HIS A 778 -13.47 23.72 35.61
C HIS A 778 -12.73 24.23 36.85
N GLY A 779 -12.66 25.55 36.99
CA GLY A 779 -11.90 26.21 38.05
C GLY A 779 -10.39 26.06 37.84
N GLN A 780 -9.76 25.17 38.63
CA GLN A 780 -8.33 24.87 38.49
C GLN A 780 -8.05 23.72 37.49
N ASP A 781 -9.05 22.87 37.23
CA ASP A 781 -8.95 21.76 36.29
C ASP A 781 -9.28 22.23 34.86
N TRP A 782 -8.84 21.48 33.87
CA TRP A 782 -9.26 21.70 32.49
C TRP A 782 -9.36 20.39 31.71
N ILE A 783 -10.19 20.41 30.67
CA ILE A 783 -10.27 19.35 29.66
C ILE A 783 -10.22 19.95 28.26
N LEU A 784 -9.45 19.36 27.36
CA LEU A 784 -9.35 19.71 25.95
C LEU A 784 -9.89 18.57 25.11
N LEU A 785 -10.84 18.88 24.24
CA LEU A 785 -11.35 17.98 23.22
C LEU A 785 -10.80 18.42 21.86
N LEU A 786 -9.95 17.59 21.28
CA LEU A 786 -9.25 17.87 20.03
C LEU A 786 -9.69 16.86 18.96
N PRO A 787 -10.34 17.28 17.87
CA PRO A 787 -10.69 16.37 16.78
C PRO A 787 -9.41 15.90 16.06
N ASP A 788 -9.28 14.59 15.85
CA ASP A 788 -8.19 14.05 15.04
C ASP A 788 -8.35 14.50 13.57
N GLN A 789 -7.25 14.76 12.86
CA GLN A 789 -7.29 15.24 11.48
C GLN A 789 -7.36 14.12 10.43
N ASN A 790 -6.97 12.87 10.78
CA ASN A 790 -6.86 11.73 9.86
C ASN A 790 -7.62 10.48 10.31
N GLU A 791 -8.03 10.40 11.57
CA GLU A 791 -8.77 9.26 12.13
C GLU A 791 -10.19 9.65 12.54
N ALA A 792 -11.13 8.71 12.55
CA ALA A 792 -12.48 8.94 13.06
C ALA A 792 -12.50 8.95 14.61
N SER A 793 -11.78 9.89 15.22
CA SER A 793 -11.61 9.98 16.67
C SER A 793 -11.42 11.43 17.17
N PHE A 794 -11.53 11.59 18.50
CA PHE A 794 -11.16 12.75 19.28
C PHE A 794 -10.07 12.36 20.30
N HIS A 795 -9.12 13.25 20.53
CA HIS A 795 -8.23 13.18 21.68
C HIS A 795 -8.75 14.05 22.82
N LEU A 796 -8.91 13.45 23.99
CA LEU A 796 -9.28 14.14 25.22
C LEU A 796 -8.05 14.22 26.10
N TYR A 797 -7.68 15.44 26.50
CA TYR A 797 -6.63 15.71 27.47
C TYR A 797 -7.28 16.36 28.69
N ALA A 798 -6.98 15.89 29.89
CA ALA A 798 -7.45 16.52 31.13
C ALA A 798 -6.29 16.72 32.09
N GLU A 799 -6.25 17.86 32.77
CA GLU A 799 -5.32 18.13 33.87
C GLU A 799 -6.10 18.46 35.14
N SER A 800 -5.64 17.90 36.26
CA SER A 800 -6.23 18.16 37.57
C SER A 800 -5.21 18.05 38.70
N SER A 801 -5.67 18.30 39.92
CA SER A 801 -4.93 18.19 41.18
C SER A 801 -4.52 16.75 41.56
N SER A 802 -5.17 15.73 40.99
CA SER A 802 -4.75 14.32 41.09
C SER A 802 -5.04 13.58 39.80
N MET A 803 -4.35 12.45 39.59
CA MET A 803 -4.57 11.60 38.42
C MET A 803 -6.00 11.04 38.39
N GLU A 804 -6.55 10.60 39.53
CA GLU A 804 -7.92 10.06 39.57
C GLU A 804 -8.96 11.10 39.16
N ARG A 805 -8.76 12.37 39.54
CA ARG A 805 -9.67 13.45 39.17
C ARG A 805 -9.54 13.82 37.69
N ALA A 806 -8.34 13.79 37.13
CA ALA A 806 -8.13 13.99 35.70
C ALA A 806 -8.80 12.88 34.87
N GLU A 807 -8.69 11.62 35.29
CA GLU A 807 -9.36 10.48 34.65
C GLU A 807 -10.88 10.55 34.78
N ALA A 808 -11.40 10.91 35.96
CA ALA A 808 -12.83 11.10 36.17
C ALA A 808 -13.42 12.21 35.26
N LEU A 809 -12.67 13.29 35.05
CA LEU A 809 -13.06 14.36 34.14
C LEU A 809 -13.09 13.88 32.69
N ILE A 810 -12.14 13.03 32.27
CA ILE A 810 -12.20 12.37 30.95
C ILE A 810 -13.44 11.49 30.86
N ASP A 811 -13.68 10.62 31.84
CA ASP A 811 -14.83 9.70 31.83
C ASP A 811 -16.16 10.43 31.71
N GLU A 812 -16.33 11.55 32.42
CA GLU A 812 -17.50 12.41 32.32
C GLU A 812 -17.74 12.87 30.87
N TYR A 813 -16.69 13.38 30.21
CA TYR A 813 -16.80 13.89 28.84
C TYR A 813 -16.90 12.78 27.80
N VAL A 814 -16.29 11.61 28.02
CA VAL A 814 -16.55 10.42 27.19
C VAL A 814 -18.02 10.03 27.26
N GLY A 815 -18.62 10.06 28.46
CA GLY A 815 -20.05 9.82 28.64
C GLY A 815 -20.91 10.82 27.86
N ARG A 816 -20.57 12.11 27.92
CA ARG A 816 -21.24 13.18 27.15
C ARG A 816 -21.07 13.06 25.64
N ILE A 817 -19.95 12.49 25.17
CA ILE A 817 -19.71 12.25 23.73
C ILE A 817 -20.54 11.08 23.19
N LYS A 818 -20.81 10.07 24.03
CA LYS A 818 -21.60 8.89 23.66
C LYS A 818 -23.11 9.15 23.66
N GLN A 819 -23.58 10.15 24.40
CA GLN A 819 -24.99 10.60 24.47
C GLN A 819 -25.29 11.61 23.36
#